data_AF-A0A1E7F075-F1
#
_entry.id   AF-A0A1E7F075-F1
#
_cell.length_a   1.000
_cell.length_b   1.000
_cell.length_c   1.000
_cell.angle_alpha   90.00
_cell.angle_beta   90.00
_cell.angle_gamma   90.00
#
_symmetry.space_group_name_H-M   'P 1'
#
loop_
_entity.id
_entity.type
_entity.pdbx_description
1 polymer ?
#
loop_
_entity_poly.entity_id
_entity_poly.type
_entity_poly.pdbx_seq_one_letter_code
_entity_poly.pdbx_strand_id
1 'polypeptide(L)'
;MTTPTNATDELRQVLSTPPADWQAANPNMAGNTAVIAHASLQALRDEGDPRYLFLRTIIEINGLVAQQPQSQSQRLVAQQNEELIFHCITGLRHVLLTRWKTFYGPFRRLVRDYFMALGSCCCTNDATAAPIFSRTIRLALYNASTSFWKREWNEDLLQPQSPASINDASNSNITPAEQSLMESIRGQQMQSQSLRIQIPELHGKEDLFRFLDNAMTTPGLEMSSAAGYLNILVGEFAGKSSSQYNMPLEFHKRAHAAYEKEGWLDRSLQMSMKALSQVVVMLNDNNSSSNLEKAKEDLALTVVQLTIDVIGWEFGSNAWDSGGFPTSNGSALVRPPVAWRSVLIQPEFVKAIFLVHSRVVHNTPSPSNDLGHSIRQLILLLASIFGDIFPTPEEQTTFAAFLLEGILHLLTTSTSAIAEQHDEPTQLLDTLSMISRLIVNYKLTILVQLPLMQSLLQGMANIGRYLLQENLKECQSLQGDMEGSEHREWRDEALTLLVEGIVMLCGDPWLLYSGSEDSRKAAQAALATTLGPLYTEFVTCRTKMAYLEETYLMANETDCDEVREEIYAVDLEEEMASLAAVGRLDLQASLSCLTAFFSELVPKIQSLWDAPTTIAVSPEAAGVLEQSRLMTLYIGHLLTDENAGETRVIPDYILLACQDNQPATDAVVSAVQMLQQFAEYQASKIAANPSDERLSPLLAKSFLWFFTRWAPSYILPSVYGSSTTPSTIINAWSTQERAQQSISFIITLCLHYNCYWPQEGQVQENAALMILSLAKTGSKMRLAMVVSPSFRQLVMYFSLTCGIRHSAPREELETTVRTQASKYTNVNMDINMILGFHRLPYEIKGKLLTEVVDRDTASLW
;
A
#
# COMPACT_ATOMS: atom_id res chain seq x y z
N MET A 1 -16.75 -48.93 28.47
CA MET A 1 -16.45 -49.03 29.91
C MET A 1 -15.01 -49.49 30.05
N THR A 2 -14.14 -48.62 30.55
CA THR A 2 -12.81 -48.91 31.11
C THR A 2 -12.60 -47.88 32.22
N THR A 3 -12.01 -48.30 33.35
CA THR A 3 -11.67 -47.42 34.47
C THR A 3 -10.70 -46.31 34.00
N PRO A 4 -10.69 -45.11 34.63
CA PRO A 4 -9.82 -44.01 34.21
C PRO A 4 -8.33 -44.40 34.20
N THR A 5 -7.91 -45.37 35.01
CA THR A 5 -6.57 -45.97 34.98
C THR A 5 -6.23 -46.71 33.69
N ASN A 6 -7.16 -47.53 33.14
CA ASN A 6 -6.91 -48.27 31.90
C ASN A 6 -6.83 -47.36 30.66
N ALA A 7 -7.67 -46.32 30.60
CA ALA A 7 -7.63 -45.34 29.49
C ALA A 7 -6.34 -44.50 29.50
N THR A 8 -5.74 -44.29 30.68
CA THR A 8 -4.47 -43.57 30.83
C THR A 8 -3.28 -44.41 30.33
N ASP A 9 -3.31 -45.73 30.53
CA ASP A 9 -2.28 -46.64 30.04
C ASP A 9 -2.40 -46.91 28.53
N GLU A 10 -3.62 -47.00 27.99
CA GLU A 10 -3.87 -47.01 26.53
C GLU A 10 -3.35 -45.73 25.85
N LEU A 11 -3.61 -44.56 26.43
CA LEU A 11 -3.09 -43.28 25.93
C LEU A 11 -1.55 -43.23 25.95
N ARG A 12 -0.91 -43.74 27.01
CA ARG A 12 0.56 -43.85 27.06
C ARG A 12 1.11 -44.76 25.97
N GLN A 13 0.40 -45.83 25.63
CA GLN A 13 0.79 -46.73 24.56
C GLN A 13 0.67 -46.05 23.19
N VAL A 14 -0.43 -45.35 22.92
CA VAL A 14 -0.62 -44.61 21.65
C VAL A 14 0.43 -43.50 21.48
N LEU A 15 0.77 -42.77 22.54
CA LEU A 15 1.75 -41.68 22.49
C LEU A 15 3.21 -42.15 22.42
N SER A 16 3.48 -43.42 22.73
CA SER A 16 4.82 -44.02 22.64
C SER A 16 5.04 -44.78 21.33
N THR A 17 4.02 -44.86 20.47
CA THR A 17 4.08 -45.56 19.18
C THR A 17 3.96 -44.53 18.05
N PRO A 18 4.91 -44.47 17.09
CA PRO A 18 4.83 -43.52 15.98
C PRO A 18 3.63 -43.83 15.06
N PRO A 19 3.01 -42.80 14.44
CA PRO A 19 1.93 -42.99 13.48
C PRO A 19 2.36 -43.88 12.30
N ALA A 20 1.41 -44.57 11.69
CA ALA A 20 1.64 -45.26 10.43
C ALA A 20 2.16 -44.26 9.38
N ASP A 21 3.22 -44.63 8.65
CA ASP A 21 3.88 -43.83 7.61
C ASP A 21 4.62 -42.55 8.08
N TRP A 22 4.78 -42.34 9.39
CA TRP A 22 5.54 -41.19 9.91
C TRP A 22 7.07 -41.39 9.78
N GLN A 23 7.76 -40.41 9.19
CA GLN A 23 9.22 -40.33 9.14
C GLN A 23 9.69 -39.04 9.83
N ALA A 24 10.66 -39.16 10.74
CA ALA A 24 11.23 -37.99 11.41
C ALA A 24 12.00 -37.11 10.41
N ALA A 25 11.77 -35.79 10.45
CA ALA A 25 12.48 -34.81 9.60
C ALA A 25 14.01 -34.83 9.81
N ASN A 26 14.47 -35.32 10.96
CA ASN A 26 15.89 -35.56 11.25
C ASN A 26 16.05 -37.00 11.81
N PRO A 27 16.89 -37.87 11.21
CA PRO A 27 17.09 -39.25 11.66
C PRO A 27 17.53 -39.37 13.13
N ASN A 28 18.26 -38.36 13.63
CA ASN A 28 18.73 -38.31 15.02
C ASN A 28 17.61 -38.06 16.04
N MET A 29 16.41 -37.65 15.60
CA MET A 29 15.25 -37.39 16.45
C MET A 29 14.22 -38.52 16.46
N ALA A 30 14.41 -39.58 15.65
CA ALA A 30 13.46 -40.70 15.54
C ALA A 30 13.30 -41.51 16.83
N GLY A 31 14.25 -41.44 17.77
CA GLY A 31 14.18 -42.08 19.09
C GLY A 31 13.69 -41.15 20.22
N ASN A 32 13.37 -39.89 19.93
CA ASN A 32 12.91 -38.95 20.95
C ASN A 32 11.42 -39.17 21.24
N THR A 33 11.11 -39.59 22.47
CA THR A 33 9.74 -39.85 22.93
C THR A 33 8.81 -38.64 22.82
N ALA A 34 9.32 -37.42 22.93
CA ALA A 34 8.51 -36.21 22.75
C ALA A 34 8.09 -36.00 21.29
N VAL A 35 8.97 -36.30 20.33
CA VAL A 35 8.71 -36.14 18.89
C VAL A 35 7.71 -37.19 18.40
N ILE A 36 7.83 -38.43 18.90
CA ILE A 36 6.87 -39.51 18.64
C ILE A 36 5.49 -39.13 19.20
N ALA A 37 5.42 -38.66 20.45
CA ALA A 37 4.17 -38.21 21.06
C ALA A 37 3.52 -37.05 20.28
N HIS A 38 4.32 -36.12 19.76
CA HIS A 38 3.85 -35.01 18.93
C HIS A 38 3.25 -35.49 17.60
N ALA A 39 3.94 -36.38 16.90
CA ALA A 39 3.46 -36.97 15.66
C ALA A 39 2.17 -37.78 15.86
N SER A 40 2.11 -38.57 16.94
CA SER A 40 0.92 -39.36 17.31
C SER A 40 -0.27 -38.48 17.71
N LEU A 41 -0.04 -37.33 18.35
CA LEU A 41 -1.12 -36.37 18.63
C LEU A 41 -1.60 -35.63 17.39
N GLN A 42 -0.69 -35.31 16.46
CA GLN A 42 -1.07 -34.76 15.17
C GLN A 42 -1.93 -35.77 14.39
N ALA A 43 -1.52 -37.05 14.35
CA ALA A 43 -2.33 -38.11 13.76
C ALA A 43 -3.68 -38.28 14.47
N LEU A 44 -3.73 -38.31 15.80
CA LEU A 44 -4.98 -38.38 16.57
C LEU A 44 -5.90 -37.17 16.34
N ARG A 45 -5.32 -35.98 16.17
CA ARG A 45 -6.06 -34.76 15.79
C ARG A 45 -6.68 -34.92 14.41
N ASP A 46 -5.90 -35.41 13.46
CA ASP A 46 -6.30 -35.56 12.06
C ASP A 46 -7.29 -36.74 11.87
N GLU A 47 -7.21 -37.78 12.71
CA GLU A 47 -8.16 -38.93 12.79
C GLU A 47 -9.44 -38.59 13.59
N GLY A 48 -9.37 -37.64 14.53
CA GLY A 48 -10.50 -37.10 15.27
C GLY A 48 -11.10 -38.04 16.34
N ASP A 49 -10.28 -38.77 17.12
CA ASP A 49 -10.76 -39.53 18.28
C ASP A 49 -10.92 -38.63 19.52
N PRO A 50 -12.17 -38.30 19.94
CA PRO A 50 -12.41 -37.41 21.07
C PRO A 50 -11.92 -37.98 22.40
N ARG A 51 -11.84 -39.30 22.58
CA ARG A 51 -11.60 -39.91 23.91
C ARG A 51 -10.20 -39.63 24.42
N TYR A 52 -9.20 -39.83 23.59
CA TYR A 52 -7.79 -39.70 23.96
C TYR A 52 -7.34 -38.23 24.04
N LEU A 53 -7.86 -37.36 23.16
CA LEU A 53 -7.57 -35.93 23.17
C LEU A 53 -8.13 -35.25 24.44
N PHE A 54 -9.36 -35.57 24.84
CA PHE A 54 -9.95 -35.05 26.09
C PHE A 54 -9.17 -35.51 27.32
N LEU A 55 -8.86 -36.81 27.41
CA LEU A 55 -8.16 -37.38 28.55
C LEU A 55 -6.74 -36.80 28.68
N ARG A 56 -6.00 -36.67 27.56
CA ARG A 56 -4.65 -36.09 27.54
C ARG A 56 -4.65 -34.62 27.95
N THR A 57 -5.59 -33.83 27.42
CA THR A 57 -5.71 -32.39 27.73
C THR A 57 -5.91 -32.19 29.23
N ILE A 58 -6.82 -32.94 29.86
CA ILE A 58 -7.10 -32.85 31.30
C ILE A 58 -5.89 -33.29 32.14
N ILE A 59 -5.17 -34.34 31.72
CA ILE A 59 -3.99 -34.86 32.44
C ILE A 59 -2.81 -33.88 32.38
N GLU A 60 -2.52 -33.29 31.21
CA GLU A 60 -1.42 -32.35 31.05
C GLU A 60 -1.66 -31.03 31.81
N ILE A 61 -2.90 -30.54 31.80
CA ILE A 61 -3.30 -29.36 32.57
C ILE A 61 -3.17 -29.63 34.07
N ASN A 62 -3.57 -30.82 34.55
CA ASN A 62 -3.38 -31.23 35.94
C ASN A 62 -1.89 -31.31 36.34
N GLY A 63 -1.05 -31.85 35.47
CA GLY A 63 0.37 -32.04 35.72
C GLY A 63 1.13 -30.73 35.93
N LEU A 64 0.71 -29.65 35.27
CA LEU A 64 1.32 -28.32 35.39
C LEU A 64 0.77 -27.49 36.54
N VAL A 65 -0.55 -27.49 36.76
CA VAL A 65 -1.18 -26.76 37.87
C VAL A 65 -0.69 -27.25 39.24
N ALA A 66 -0.21 -28.50 39.33
CA ALA A 66 0.34 -29.09 40.54
C ALA A 66 1.84 -28.79 40.81
N GLN A 67 2.57 -28.14 39.90
CA GLN A 67 4.03 -27.95 40.03
C GLN A 67 4.43 -26.59 40.66
N GLN A 68 5.17 -26.65 41.78
CA GLN A 68 5.88 -25.54 42.43
C GLN A 68 7.15 -25.09 41.64
N PRO A 69 7.75 -23.91 41.89
CA PRO A 69 8.68 -23.27 40.96
C PRO A 69 9.96 -24.09 40.70
N GLN A 70 10.32 -24.22 39.43
CA GLN A 70 11.37 -25.13 38.94
C GLN A 70 12.63 -24.43 38.39
N SER A 71 13.73 -25.17 38.40
CA SER A 71 15.10 -24.73 38.05
C SER A 71 15.37 -24.63 36.54
N GLN A 72 16.45 -23.93 36.15
CA GLN A 72 16.79 -23.58 34.76
C GLN A 72 16.83 -24.76 33.77
N SER A 73 17.25 -25.95 34.21
CA SER A 73 17.35 -27.17 33.38
C SER A 73 15.98 -27.76 33.01
N GLN A 74 14.93 -27.42 33.75
CA GLN A 74 13.55 -27.90 33.51
C GLN A 74 12.78 -27.01 32.53
N ARG A 75 13.32 -25.84 32.13
CA ARG A 75 12.68 -24.94 31.16
C ARG A 75 12.61 -25.52 29.74
N LEU A 76 13.60 -26.32 29.34
CA LEU A 76 13.61 -27.02 28.04
C LEU A 76 12.53 -28.13 27.99
N VAL A 77 12.29 -28.80 29.12
CA VAL A 77 11.19 -29.77 29.25
C VAL A 77 9.83 -29.06 29.28
N ALA A 78 9.77 -27.86 29.89
CA ALA A 78 8.57 -27.03 29.89
C ALA A 78 8.18 -26.55 28.47
N GLN A 79 9.14 -26.20 27.60
CA GLN A 79 8.86 -25.85 26.20
C GLN A 79 8.27 -27.02 25.40
N GLN A 80 8.80 -28.24 25.55
CA GLN A 80 8.25 -29.45 24.90
C GLN A 80 6.84 -29.79 25.43
N ASN A 81 6.55 -29.47 26.70
CA ASN A 81 5.20 -29.61 27.26
C ASN A 81 4.24 -28.53 26.74
N GLU A 82 4.70 -27.30 26.45
CA GLU A 82 3.84 -26.24 25.89
C GLU A 82 3.35 -26.57 24.48
N GLU A 83 4.22 -27.02 23.58
CA GLU A 83 3.82 -27.44 22.22
C GLU A 83 2.77 -28.56 22.28
N LEU A 84 3.00 -29.54 23.15
CA LEU A 84 2.08 -30.65 23.38
C LEU A 84 0.68 -30.17 23.81
N ILE A 85 0.63 -29.22 24.75
CA ILE A 85 -0.61 -28.65 25.27
C ILE A 85 -1.32 -27.83 24.20
N PHE A 86 -0.57 -27.07 23.40
CA PHE A 86 -1.12 -26.34 22.27
C PHE A 86 -1.80 -27.28 21.27
N HIS A 87 -1.17 -28.41 20.93
CA HIS A 87 -1.76 -29.44 20.07
C HIS A 87 -3.00 -30.09 20.68
N CYS A 88 -2.99 -30.34 21.99
CA CYS A 88 -4.15 -30.88 22.70
C CYS A 88 -5.34 -29.91 22.65
N ILE A 89 -5.14 -28.63 22.97
CA ILE A 89 -6.19 -27.60 22.95
C ILE A 89 -6.75 -27.38 21.55
N THR A 90 -5.88 -27.22 20.56
CA THR A 90 -6.29 -27.00 19.17
C THR A 90 -6.97 -28.23 18.56
N GLY A 91 -6.51 -29.44 18.92
CA GLY A 91 -7.17 -30.68 18.54
C GLY A 91 -8.55 -30.84 19.17
N LEU A 92 -8.70 -30.48 20.45
CA LEU A 92 -10.01 -30.48 21.11
C LEU A 92 -10.98 -29.51 20.43
N ARG A 93 -10.50 -28.30 20.13
CA ARG A 93 -11.24 -27.29 19.36
C ARG A 93 -11.74 -27.87 18.04
N HIS A 94 -10.84 -28.49 17.26
CA HIS A 94 -11.18 -29.08 15.97
C HIS A 94 -12.26 -30.17 16.11
N VAL A 95 -12.06 -31.15 17.01
CA VAL A 95 -13.00 -32.28 17.18
C VAL A 95 -14.38 -31.82 17.64
N LEU A 96 -14.45 -30.90 18.62
CA LEU A 96 -15.72 -30.35 19.11
C LEU A 96 -16.45 -29.57 18.03
N LEU A 97 -15.77 -28.74 17.23
CA LEU A 97 -16.39 -27.99 16.15
C LEU A 97 -16.88 -28.89 15.02
N THR A 98 -16.06 -29.87 14.60
CA THR A 98 -16.40 -30.80 13.51
C THR A 98 -17.57 -31.71 13.89
N ARG A 99 -17.63 -32.18 15.14
CA ARG A 99 -18.70 -33.07 15.63
C ARG A 99 -19.67 -32.35 16.58
N TRP A 100 -19.91 -31.06 16.36
CA TRP A 100 -20.68 -30.20 17.26
C TRP A 100 -22.03 -30.76 17.73
N LYS A 101 -22.80 -31.39 16.82
CA LYS A 101 -24.13 -31.94 17.12
C LYS A 101 -24.10 -33.30 17.85
N THR A 102 -22.96 -33.99 17.88
CA THR A 102 -22.87 -35.31 18.53
C THR A 102 -22.66 -35.21 20.03
N PHE A 103 -22.17 -34.07 20.51
CA PHE A 103 -21.88 -33.83 21.92
C PHE A 103 -23.10 -33.26 22.66
N TYR A 104 -23.26 -33.65 23.92
CA TYR A 104 -24.34 -33.16 24.77
C TYR A 104 -24.21 -31.65 25.05
N GLY A 105 -25.32 -30.90 24.97
CA GLY A 105 -25.33 -29.44 25.10
C GLY A 105 -24.61 -28.91 26.37
N PRO A 106 -24.99 -29.35 27.57
CA PRO A 106 -24.30 -29.02 28.82
C PRO A 106 -22.81 -29.39 28.85
N PHE A 107 -22.39 -30.46 28.17
CA PHE A 107 -20.97 -30.81 28.08
C PHE A 107 -20.19 -29.78 27.27
N ARG A 108 -20.72 -29.35 26.11
CA ARG A 108 -20.11 -28.31 25.27
C ARG A 108 -19.92 -27.00 26.05
N ARG A 109 -20.94 -26.59 26.81
CA ARG A 109 -20.90 -25.39 27.66
C ARG A 109 -19.86 -25.51 28.77
N LEU A 110 -19.80 -26.66 29.45
CA LEU A 110 -18.80 -26.91 30.50
C LEU A 110 -17.37 -26.80 29.96
N VAL A 111 -17.09 -27.40 28.80
CA VAL A 111 -15.74 -27.34 28.18
C VAL A 111 -15.38 -25.92 27.74
N ARG A 112 -16.33 -25.19 27.16
CA ARG A 112 -16.19 -23.79 26.76
C ARG A 112 -15.83 -22.89 27.95
N ASP A 113 -16.56 -23.01 29.06
CA ASP A 113 -16.36 -22.20 30.26
C ASP A 113 -15.06 -22.60 30.98
N TYR A 114 -14.74 -23.90 30.98
CA TYR A 114 -13.48 -24.42 31.50
C TYR A 114 -12.26 -23.85 30.77
N PHE A 115 -12.29 -23.80 29.43
CA PHE A 115 -11.20 -23.21 28.64
C PHE A 115 -11.05 -21.72 28.86
N MET A 116 -12.16 -20.99 28.99
CA MET A 116 -12.12 -19.58 29.38
C MET A 116 -11.45 -19.42 30.75
N ALA A 117 -11.86 -20.22 31.73
CA ALA A 117 -11.33 -20.15 33.09
C ALA A 117 -9.82 -20.42 33.11
N LEU A 118 -9.37 -21.47 32.43
CA LEU A 118 -7.95 -21.83 32.31
C LEU A 118 -7.10 -20.73 31.68
N GLY A 119 -7.60 -20.07 30.63
CA GLY A 119 -6.87 -18.98 29.99
C GLY A 119 -6.71 -17.77 30.92
N SER A 120 -7.64 -17.59 31.87
CA SER A 120 -7.64 -16.54 32.88
C SER A 120 -6.99 -16.95 34.22
N CYS A 121 -6.42 -18.15 34.34
CA CYS A 121 -5.86 -18.69 35.58
C CYS A 121 -4.51 -18.05 35.98
N CYS A 122 -4.36 -17.68 37.26
CA CYS A 122 -3.12 -17.22 37.87
C CYS A 122 -2.93 -17.81 39.29
N CYS A 123 -1.66 -18.04 39.69
CA CYS A 123 -1.31 -18.58 41.00
C CYS A 123 -1.41 -17.51 42.11
N THR A 124 -2.12 -17.84 43.20
CA THR A 124 -2.14 -17.18 44.52
C THR A 124 -2.62 -15.71 44.58
N ASN A 125 -2.83 -15.21 45.81
CA ASN A 125 -3.39 -13.89 46.14
C ASN A 125 -2.47 -12.70 45.82
N ASP A 126 -1.31 -12.92 45.19
CA ASP A 126 -0.35 -11.88 44.91
C ASP A 126 -0.65 -11.22 43.55
N ALA A 127 -0.88 -9.90 43.55
CA ALA A 127 -1.22 -9.17 42.34
C ALA A 127 -0.08 -9.09 41.30
N THR A 128 1.10 -9.55 41.70
CA THR A 128 2.34 -9.53 40.90
C THR A 128 2.72 -10.90 40.34
N ALA A 129 1.96 -11.97 40.65
CA ALA A 129 2.28 -13.31 40.18
C ALA A 129 2.04 -13.48 38.67
N ALA A 130 3.00 -14.09 37.98
CA ALA A 130 2.90 -14.39 36.55
C ALA A 130 1.77 -15.40 36.26
N PRO A 131 1.12 -15.32 35.08
CA PRO A 131 0.10 -16.27 34.68
C PRO A 131 0.64 -17.71 34.65
N ILE A 132 -0.23 -18.68 34.96
CA ILE A 132 0.13 -20.10 35.01
C ILE A 132 0.59 -20.62 33.63
N PHE A 133 -0.03 -20.10 32.57
CA PHE A 133 0.24 -20.49 31.19
C PHE A 133 0.93 -19.37 30.41
N SER A 134 1.78 -19.76 29.46
CA SER A 134 2.38 -18.83 28.50
C SER A 134 1.32 -18.12 27.65
N ARG A 135 1.68 -16.98 27.06
CA ARG A 135 0.77 -16.19 26.20
C ARG A 135 0.16 -17.05 25.09
N THR A 136 0.97 -17.88 24.44
CA THR A 136 0.55 -18.78 23.35
C THR A 136 -0.57 -19.73 23.79
N ILE A 137 -0.41 -20.38 24.94
CA ILE A 137 -1.40 -21.32 25.47
C ILE A 137 -2.69 -20.60 25.90
N ARG A 138 -2.57 -19.43 26.55
CA ARG A 138 -3.75 -18.61 26.90
C ARG A 138 -4.54 -18.21 25.67
N LEU A 139 -3.88 -17.73 24.61
CA LEU A 139 -4.53 -17.39 23.34
C LEU A 139 -5.19 -18.62 22.70
N ALA A 140 -4.57 -19.80 22.75
CA ALA A 140 -5.17 -21.03 22.23
C ALA A 140 -6.45 -21.43 22.99
N LEU A 141 -6.45 -21.32 24.33
CA LEU A 141 -7.61 -21.57 25.18
C LEU A 141 -8.76 -20.59 24.89
N TYR A 142 -8.43 -19.29 24.79
CA TYR A 142 -9.40 -18.25 24.45
C TYR A 142 -9.98 -18.44 23.04
N ASN A 143 -9.13 -18.72 22.04
CA ASN A 143 -9.57 -19.02 20.67
C ASN A 143 -10.51 -20.24 20.61
N ALA A 144 -10.22 -21.29 21.38
CA ALA A 144 -11.09 -22.47 21.45
C ALA A 144 -12.46 -22.13 22.08
N SER A 145 -12.45 -21.44 23.22
CA SER A 145 -13.68 -21.04 23.93
C SER A 145 -14.56 -20.09 23.09
N THR A 146 -13.99 -19.03 22.52
CA THR A 146 -14.70 -18.07 21.64
C THR A 146 -15.22 -18.71 20.37
N SER A 147 -14.50 -19.70 19.83
CA SER A 147 -15.00 -20.50 18.72
C SER A 147 -16.26 -21.30 19.10
N PHE A 148 -16.28 -21.92 20.28
CA PHE A 148 -17.48 -22.60 20.75
C PHE A 148 -18.65 -21.63 20.93
N TRP A 149 -18.40 -20.42 21.45
CA TRP A 149 -19.43 -19.36 21.50
C TRP A 149 -19.98 -19.00 20.13
N LYS A 150 -19.13 -18.74 19.14
CA LYS A 150 -19.57 -18.41 17.77
C LYS A 150 -20.37 -19.53 17.13
N ARG A 151 -19.99 -20.78 17.39
CA ARG A 151 -20.71 -21.96 16.92
C ARG A 151 -22.11 -22.07 17.53
N GLU A 152 -22.23 -21.84 18.84
CA GLU A 152 -23.49 -21.87 19.59
C GLU A 152 -24.37 -20.62 19.35
N TRP A 153 -23.77 -19.51 18.92
CA TRP A 153 -24.38 -18.16 18.95
C TRP A 153 -25.77 -18.04 18.33
N ASN A 154 -26.01 -18.78 17.25
CA ASN A 154 -27.26 -18.73 16.49
C ASN A 154 -28.14 -19.98 16.69
N GLU A 155 -27.72 -20.95 17.50
CA GLU A 155 -28.52 -22.16 17.79
C GLU A 155 -29.73 -21.82 18.69
N ASP A 156 -29.61 -20.79 19.54
CA ASP A 156 -30.68 -20.33 20.45
C ASP A 156 -31.88 -19.69 19.74
N LEU A 157 -31.73 -19.20 18.50
CA LEU A 157 -32.79 -18.51 17.76
C LEU A 157 -33.83 -19.47 17.13
N LEU A 158 -33.56 -20.77 17.09
CA LEU A 158 -34.40 -21.77 16.42
C LEU A 158 -35.39 -22.49 17.35
N GLN A 159 -35.48 -22.12 18.63
CA GLN A 159 -36.53 -22.62 19.53
C GLN A 159 -37.63 -21.57 19.70
N PRO A 160 -38.83 -21.75 19.11
CA PRO A 160 -39.97 -20.90 19.42
C PRO A 160 -40.38 -21.11 20.87
N GLN A 161 -40.54 -20.01 21.62
CA GLN A 161 -41.18 -19.99 22.93
C GLN A 161 -42.65 -20.45 22.81
N SER A 162 -42.89 -21.75 22.86
CA SER A 162 -44.22 -22.35 23.00
C SER A 162 -44.20 -23.26 24.23
N PRO A 163 -44.97 -22.97 25.30
CA PRO A 163 -44.95 -23.77 26.53
C PRO A 163 -45.69 -25.12 26.42
N ALA A 164 -45.85 -25.69 25.22
CA ALA A 164 -46.76 -26.83 24.98
C ALA A 164 -46.17 -28.02 24.19
N SER A 165 -44.87 -28.07 23.91
CA SER A 165 -44.26 -29.27 23.29
C SER A 165 -42.86 -29.55 23.83
N ILE A 166 -42.80 -30.13 25.03
CA ILE A 166 -41.56 -30.49 25.73
C ILE A 166 -40.88 -31.75 25.12
N ASN A 167 -41.44 -32.41 24.11
CA ASN A 167 -41.00 -33.76 23.75
C ASN A 167 -40.18 -33.94 22.46
N ASP A 168 -39.87 -32.89 21.67
CA ASP A 168 -39.19 -33.08 20.37
C ASP A 168 -37.89 -32.27 20.15
N ALA A 169 -37.22 -31.81 21.21
CA ALA A 169 -35.91 -31.17 21.09
C ALA A 169 -34.76 -32.15 21.44
N SER A 170 -34.09 -32.68 20.41
CA SER A 170 -32.70 -33.19 20.44
C SER A 170 -32.27 -34.01 21.68
N ASN A 171 -32.78 -35.24 21.83
CA ASN A 171 -32.23 -36.24 22.74
C ASN A 171 -30.90 -36.80 22.20
N SER A 172 -29.78 -36.08 22.39
CA SER A 172 -28.48 -36.75 22.55
C SER A 172 -28.37 -37.16 24.03
N ASN A 173 -28.67 -38.42 24.33
CA ASN A 173 -28.45 -38.97 25.67
C ASN A 173 -26.97 -38.78 26.04
N ILE A 174 -26.69 -38.19 27.21
CA ILE A 174 -25.33 -38.03 27.72
C ILE A 174 -24.62 -39.38 27.69
N THR A 175 -23.48 -39.44 27.01
CA THR A 175 -22.70 -40.67 27.00
C THR A 175 -22.03 -40.85 28.36
N PRO A 176 -21.85 -42.09 28.85
CA PRO A 176 -21.11 -42.34 30.10
C PRO A 176 -19.69 -41.75 30.11
N ALA A 177 -19.08 -41.61 28.93
CA ALA A 177 -17.78 -40.97 28.75
C ALA A 177 -17.83 -39.45 28.96
N GLU A 178 -18.83 -38.77 28.38
CA GLU A 178 -19.06 -37.34 28.65
C GLU A 178 -19.37 -37.10 30.13
N GLN A 179 -20.17 -37.95 30.76
CA GLN A 179 -20.50 -37.82 32.18
C GLN A 179 -19.26 -37.93 33.08
N SER A 180 -18.37 -38.90 32.81
CA SER A 180 -17.10 -39.05 33.52
C SER A 180 -16.16 -37.86 33.30
N LEU A 181 -16.10 -37.31 32.08
CA LEU A 181 -15.31 -36.11 31.78
C LEU A 181 -15.89 -34.87 32.49
N MET A 182 -17.21 -34.71 32.52
CA MET A 182 -17.87 -33.63 33.24
C MET A 182 -17.56 -33.68 34.73
N GLU A 183 -17.61 -34.86 35.35
CA GLU A 183 -17.23 -35.06 36.75
C GLU A 183 -15.76 -34.72 36.99
N SER A 184 -14.86 -35.07 36.07
CA SER A 184 -13.44 -34.74 36.17
C SER A 184 -13.17 -33.24 36.05
N ILE A 185 -13.82 -32.54 35.09
CA ILE A 185 -13.69 -31.09 34.91
C ILE A 185 -14.25 -30.34 36.14
N ARG A 186 -15.43 -30.76 36.64
CA ARG A 186 -16.03 -30.19 37.85
C ARG A 186 -15.17 -30.44 39.10
N GLY A 187 -14.59 -31.64 39.21
CA GLY A 187 -13.66 -31.99 40.27
C GLY A 187 -12.40 -31.12 40.26
N GLN A 188 -11.86 -30.82 39.07
CA GLN A 188 -10.77 -29.86 38.92
C GLN A 188 -11.19 -28.44 39.32
N GLN A 189 -12.31 -27.92 38.79
CA GLN A 189 -12.79 -26.57 39.16
C GLN A 189 -12.98 -26.42 40.67
N MET A 190 -13.44 -27.48 41.36
CA MET A 190 -13.58 -27.53 42.82
C MET A 190 -12.24 -27.62 43.57
N GLN A 191 -11.24 -28.34 43.04
CA GLN A 191 -9.89 -28.37 43.61
C GLN A 191 -9.09 -27.09 43.35
N SER A 192 -9.44 -26.36 42.28
CA SER A 192 -8.83 -25.09 41.89
C SER A 192 -9.38 -23.86 42.64
N GLN A 193 -9.93 -24.04 43.85
CA GLN A 193 -10.33 -22.95 44.76
C GLN A 193 -9.20 -21.96 45.10
N SER A 194 -7.96 -22.24 44.69
CA SER A 194 -6.79 -21.38 44.76
C SER A 194 -6.61 -20.42 43.56
N LEU A 195 -7.48 -20.47 42.54
CA LEU A 195 -7.47 -19.56 41.40
C LEU A 195 -8.16 -18.24 41.70
N ARG A 196 -7.53 -17.14 41.30
CA ARG A 196 -8.01 -15.78 41.56
C ARG A 196 -9.26 -15.39 40.76
N ILE A 197 -9.41 -15.88 39.54
CA ILE A 197 -10.56 -15.57 38.66
C ILE A 197 -11.50 -16.76 38.63
N GLN A 198 -12.68 -16.63 39.24
CA GLN A 198 -13.73 -17.64 39.20
C GLN A 198 -14.76 -17.28 38.13
N ILE A 199 -14.90 -18.14 37.12
CA ILE A 199 -15.92 -17.96 36.08
C ILE A 199 -17.20 -18.65 36.55
N PRO A 200 -18.34 -17.92 36.64
CA PRO A 200 -19.63 -18.51 36.97
C PRO A 200 -20.12 -19.42 35.83
N GLU A 201 -21.10 -20.29 36.09
CA GLU A 201 -21.74 -21.02 35.00
C GLU A 201 -22.41 -20.03 34.02
N LEU A 202 -21.94 -20.00 32.77
CA LEU A 202 -22.42 -19.06 31.76
C LEU A 202 -23.56 -19.72 30.98
N HIS A 203 -24.81 -19.47 31.35
CA HIS A 203 -25.94 -20.14 30.68
C HIS A 203 -26.22 -19.59 29.28
N GLY A 204 -25.86 -18.34 29.01
CA GLY A 204 -26.00 -17.70 27.70
C GLY A 204 -25.16 -16.43 27.54
N LYS A 205 -25.37 -15.75 26.40
CA LYS A 205 -24.64 -14.54 25.98
C LYS A 205 -24.66 -13.43 27.04
N GLU A 206 -25.81 -13.23 27.69
CA GLU A 206 -26.00 -12.19 28.71
C GLU A 206 -25.10 -12.41 29.94
N ASP A 207 -24.94 -13.66 30.38
CA ASP A 207 -24.09 -13.99 31.52
C ASP A 207 -22.61 -13.79 31.18
N LEU A 208 -22.21 -14.12 29.95
CA LEU A 208 -20.85 -13.86 29.45
C LEU A 208 -20.51 -12.36 29.51
N PHE A 209 -21.36 -11.51 28.94
CA PHE A 209 -21.09 -10.07 28.90
C PHE A 209 -21.18 -9.43 30.29
N ARG A 210 -22.06 -9.91 31.18
CA ARG A 210 -22.11 -9.47 32.57
C ARG A 210 -20.82 -9.82 33.31
N PHE A 211 -20.31 -11.04 33.12
CA PHE A 211 -19.05 -11.47 33.71
C PHE A 211 -17.88 -10.61 33.20
N LEU A 212 -17.79 -10.42 31.88
CA LEU A 212 -16.72 -9.63 31.29
C LEU A 212 -16.79 -8.15 31.73
N ASP A 213 -17.97 -7.52 31.82
CA ASP A 213 -18.09 -6.13 32.27
C ASP A 213 -17.67 -5.96 33.73
N ASN A 214 -18.05 -6.90 34.59
CA ASN A 214 -17.58 -6.91 35.99
C ASN A 214 -16.05 -7.03 36.05
N ALA A 215 -15.46 -7.98 35.32
CA ALA A 215 -14.01 -8.20 35.30
C ALA A 215 -13.24 -7.00 34.70
N MET A 216 -13.83 -6.28 33.75
CA MET A 216 -13.27 -5.05 33.18
C MET A 216 -13.23 -3.88 34.17
N THR A 217 -14.00 -3.93 35.26
CA THR A 217 -13.99 -2.88 36.29
C THR A 217 -12.87 -3.03 37.32
N THR A 218 -12.26 -4.21 37.42
CA THR A 218 -11.20 -4.50 38.38
C THR A 218 -9.82 -4.30 37.71
N PRO A 219 -9.09 -3.21 38.02
CA PRO A 219 -7.81 -2.93 37.38
C PRO A 219 -6.77 -4.02 37.70
N GLY A 220 -5.91 -4.30 36.70
CA GLY A 220 -4.85 -5.29 36.77
C GLY A 220 -5.11 -6.52 35.91
N LEU A 221 -4.84 -7.70 36.47
CA LEU A 221 -4.85 -8.97 35.74
C LEU A 221 -6.24 -9.43 35.29
N GLU A 222 -7.29 -9.10 36.05
CA GLU A 222 -8.69 -9.39 35.72
C GLU A 222 -9.11 -8.63 34.46
N MET A 223 -8.89 -7.32 34.43
CA MET A 223 -9.11 -6.50 33.24
C MET A 223 -8.28 -6.98 32.04
N SER A 224 -6.99 -7.29 32.23
CA SER A 224 -6.14 -7.80 31.13
C SER A 224 -6.70 -9.09 30.53
N SER A 225 -7.14 -10.02 31.39
CA SER A 225 -7.71 -11.29 30.96
C SER A 225 -9.04 -11.12 30.25
N ALA A 226 -9.93 -10.27 30.79
CA ALA A 226 -11.22 -9.95 30.19
C ALA A 226 -11.05 -9.24 28.84
N ALA A 227 -10.13 -8.28 28.75
CA ALA A 227 -9.83 -7.55 27.52
C ALA A 227 -9.22 -8.45 26.45
N GLY A 228 -8.26 -9.30 26.84
CA GLY A 228 -7.68 -10.29 25.92
C GLY A 228 -8.71 -11.28 25.40
N TYR A 229 -9.61 -11.76 26.27
CA TYR A 229 -10.69 -12.66 25.86
C TYR A 229 -11.70 -11.99 24.92
N LEU A 230 -12.16 -10.79 25.27
CA LEU A 230 -13.10 -10.02 24.46
C LEU A 230 -12.50 -9.64 23.10
N ASN A 231 -11.20 -9.32 23.05
CA ASN A 231 -10.51 -9.01 21.80
C ASN A 231 -10.56 -10.21 20.84
N ILE A 232 -10.27 -11.40 21.35
CA ILE A 232 -10.35 -12.64 20.55
C ILE A 232 -11.79 -12.93 20.15
N LEU A 233 -12.75 -12.72 21.04
CA LEU A 233 -14.17 -12.89 20.72
C LEU A 233 -14.59 -11.98 19.56
N VAL A 234 -14.26 -10.70 19.61
CA VAL A 234 -14.54 -9.73 18.54
C VAL A 234 -13.85 -10.15 17.25
N GLY A 235 -12.55 -10.47 17.29
CA GLY A 235 -11.81 -10.92 16.11
C GLY A 235 -12.36 -12.21 15.48
N GLU A 236 -12.84 -13.14 16.31
CA GLU A 236 -13.48 -14.38 15.88
C GLU A 236 -14.79 -14.07 15.12
N PHE A 237 -15.61 -13.13 15.59
CA PHE A 237 -16.85 -12.73 14.90
C PHE A 237 -16.61 -11.82 13.69
N ALA A 238 -15.53 -11.02 13.67
CA ALA A 238 -15.11 -10.18 12.54
C ALA A 238 -14.65 -10.99 11.31
N GLY A 239 -14.39 -12.30 11.45
CA GLY A 239 -14.03 -13.17 10.33
C GLY A 239 -12.53 -13.43 10.17
N LYS A 240 -11.67 -12.90 11.05
CA LYS A 240 -10.21 -13.11 11.06
C LYS A 240 -9.78 -14.60 11.10
N SER A 241 -10.67 -15.48 11.54
CA SER A 241 -10.45 -16.93 11.72
C SER A 241 -11.34 -17.84 10.83
N SER A 242 -12.04 -17.26 9.85
CA SER A 242 -13.03 -17.96 9.01
C SER A 242 -12.47 -19.17 8.24
N SER A 243 -11.19 -19.17 7.87
CA SER A 243 -10.53 -20.29 7.16
C SER A 243 -10.33 -21.55 8.01
N GLN A 244 -10.43 -21.46 9.34
CA GLN A 244 -10.19 -22.59 10.26
C GLN A 244 -11.49 -23.34 10.63
N TYR A 245 -12.64 -22.81 10.22
CA TYR A 245 -13.94 -23.44 10.38
C TYR A 245 -14.29 -24.19 9.10
N ASN A 246 -14.55 -25.51 9.19
CA ASN A 246 -15.21 -26.26 8.11
C ASN A 246 -16.70 -25.88 7.98
N MET A 247 -17.01 -24.58 7.96
CA MET A 247 -18.37 -24.04 7.84
C MET A 247 -18.48 -23.15 6.59
N PRO A 248 -19.66 -23.07 5.96
CA PRO A 248 -19.87 -22.20 4.80
C PRO A 248 -19.70 -20.72 5.14
N LEU A 249 -19.30 -19.91 4.16
CA LEU A 249 -19.21 -18.45 4.25
C LEU A 249 -20.49 -17.81 4.83
N GLU A 250 -21.66 -18.32 4.45
CA GLU A 250 -22.98 -17.88 4.94
C GLU A 250 -23.12 -17.98 6.47
N PHE A 251 -22.50 -18.97 7.10
CA PHE A 251 -22.50 -19.08 8.56
C PHE A 251 -21.70 -17.92 9.19
N HIS A 252 -20.55 -17.58 8.62
CA HIS A 252 -19.72 -16.48 9.11
C HIS A 252 -20.39 -15.12 8.90
N LYS A 253 -20.98 -14.89 7.72
CA LYS A 253 -21.80 -13.69 7.45
C LYS A 253 -22.94 -13.54 8.45
N ARG A 254 -23.64 -14.63 8.78
CA ARG A 254 -24.72 -14.62 9.77
C ARG A 254 -24.23 -14.37 11.19
N ALA A 255 -23.12 -15.00 11.60
CA ALA A 255 -22.54 -14.79 12.93
C ALA A 255 -22.10 -13.35 13.12
N HIS A 256 -21.39 -12.79 12.13
CA HIS A 256 -20.97 -11.40 12.08
C HIS A 256 -22.19 -10.46 12.22
N ALA A 257 -23.21 -10.63 11.36
CA ALA A 257 -24.42 -9.83 11.40
C ALA A 257 -25.21 -9.98 12.72
N ALA A 258 -25.21 -11.16 13.33
CA ALA A 258 -25.88 -11.39 14.61
C ALA A 258 -25.18 -10.67 15.77
N TYR A 259 -23.84 -10.69 15.80
CA TYR A 259 -23.06 -9.98 16.81
C TYR A 259 -23.29 -8.46 16.75
N GLU A 260 -23.38 -7.92 15.54
CA GLU A 260 -23.70 -6.52 15.27
C GLU A 260 -25.15 -6.17 15.63
N LYS A 261 -26.15 -6.86 15.05
CA LYS A 261 -27.57 -6.50 15.17
C LYS A 261 -28.20 -6.79 16.54
N GLU A 262 -27.67 -7.76 17.28
CA GLU A 262 -28.15 -8.08 18.63
C GLU A 262 -27.56 -7.13 19.70
N GLY A 263 -26.72 -6.16 19.32
CA GLY A 263 -26.17 -5.14 20.23
C GLY A 263 -24.96 -5.62 21.07
N TRP A 264 -24.35 -6.76 20.73
CA TRP A 264 -23.18 -7.26 21.45
C TRP A 264 -21.92 -6.46 21.14
N LEU A 265 -21.79 -6.00 19.89
CA LEU A 265 -20.72 -5.08 19.49
C LEU A 265 -20.81 -3.75 20.26
N ASP A 266 -22.01 -3.19 20.46
CA ASP A 266 -22.22 -1.97 21.25
C ASP A 266 -21.73 -2.13 22.70
N ARG A 267 -22.02 -3.29 23.31
CA ARG A 267 -21.53 -3.62 24.66
C ARG A 267 -20.01 -3.79 24.68
N SER A 268 -19.43 -4.43 23.65
CA SER A 268 -17.98 -4.53 23.52
C SER A 268 -17.31 -3.16 23.48
N LEU A 269 -17.89 -2.19 22.76
CA LEU A 269 -17.41 -0.81 22.73
C LEU A 269 -17.50 -0.15 24.10
N GLN A 270 -18.65 -0.25 24.78
CA GLN A 270 -18.81 0.36 26.10
C GLN A 270 -17.76 -0.15 27.10
N MET A 271 -17.49 -1.45 27.07
CA MET A 271 -16.50 -2.09 27.93
C MET A 271 -15.07 -1.71 27.54
N SER A 272 -14.72 -1.67 26.25
CA SER A 272 -13.39 -1.27 25.79
C SER A 272 -13.11 0.19 26.16
N MET A 273 -14.08 1.08 26.01
CA MET A 273 -13.94 2.50 26.33
C MET A 273 -13.83 2.75 27.84
N LYS A 274 -14.56 1.99 28.65
CA LYS A 274 -14.44 2.01 30.12
C LYS A 274 -13.04 1.55 30.57
N ALA A 275 -12.54 0.45 30.00
CA ALA A 275 -11.19 -0.04 30.27
C ALA A 275 -10.13 0.97 29.80
N LEU A 276 -10.30 1.55 28.62
CA LEU A 276 -9.38 2.55 28.05
C LEU A 276 -9.32 3.80 28.92
N SER A 277 -10.45 4.27 29.45
CA SER A 277 -10.47 5.37 30.42
C SER A 277 -9.66 5.06 31.68
N GLN A 278 -9.75 3.83 32.21
CA GLN A 278 -8.93 3.41 33.36
C GLN A 278 -7.44 3.33 33.00
N VAL A 279 -7.10 2.85 31.81
CA VAL A 279 -5.71 2.84 31.30
C VAL A 279 -5.15 4.25 31.16
N VAL A 280 -5.94 5.21 30.63
CA VAL A 280 -5.55 6.62 30.53
C VAL A 280 -5.23 7.19 31.90
N VAL A 281 -6.07 6.95 32.92
CA VAL A 281 -5.83 7.39 34.30
C VAL A 281 -4.56 6.73 34.86
N MET A 282 -4.43 5.41 34.69
CA MET A 282 -3.29 4.62 35.19
C MET A 282 -1.95 5.08 34.61
N LEU A 283 -1.91 5.40 33.31
CA LEU A 283 -0.71 5.92 32.63
C LEU A 283 -0.45 7.40 33.00
N ASN A 284 -1.45 8.11 33.50
CA ASN A 284 -1.30 9.48 33.94
C ASN A 284 -0.75 9.65 35.37
N ASP A 285 -0.74 8.58 36.16
CA ASP A 285 -0.27 8.59 37.56
C ASP A 285 1.26 8.44 37.67
N ASN A 286 1.95 9.50 38.09
CA ASN A 286 3.43 9.63 38.14
C ASN A 286 4.17 8.77 39.20
N ASN A 287 3.52 7.81 39.87
CA ASN A 287 4.02 7.24 41.14
C ASN A 287 4.48 5.76 41.11
N SER A 288 4.67 5.11 39.95
CA SER A 288 4.97 3.66 39.93
C SER A 288 6.45 3.28 39.81
N SER A 289 6.88 2.38 40.70
CA SER A 289 8.15 1.66 40.73
C SER A 289 8.32 0.66 39.57
N SER A 290 9.57 0.49 39.13
CA SER A 290 10.06 -0.15 37.89
C SER A 290 9.55 -1.55 37.50
N ASN A 291 9.13 -2.42 38.42
CA ASN A 291 8.62 -3.77 38.03
C ASN A 291 7.14 -3.77 37.63
N LEU A 292 6.41 -2.68 37.88
CA LEU A 292 5.00 -2.53 37.53
C LEU A 292 4.80 -1.92 36.13
N GLU A 293 5.85 -1.37 35.50
CA GLU A 293 5.76 -0.68 34.21
C GLU A 293 5.39 -1.64 33.07
N LYS A 294 6.08 -2.78 32.95
CA LYS A 294 5.80 -3.75 31.88
C LYS A 294 4.38 -4.36 31.95
N ALA A 295 3.90 -4.67 33.16
CA ALA A 295 2.55 -5.23 33.33
C ALA A 295 1.45 -4.19 33.02
N LYS A 296 1.70 -2.91 33.33
CA LYS A 296 0.82 -1.80 32.96
C LYS A 296 0.82 -1.57 31.45
N GLU A 297 1.99 -1.64 30.81
CA GLU A 297 2.14 -1.56 29.35
C GLU A 297 1.42 -2.71 28.64
N ASP A 298 1.60 -3.95 29.08
CA ASP A 298 0.92 -5.12 28.52
C ASP A 298 -0.61 -5.01 28.64
N LEU A 299 -1.09 -4.51 29.79
CA LEU A 299 -2.52 -4.22 30.00
C LEU A 299 -3.00 -3.12 29.05
N ALA A 300 -2.28 -2.00 28.97
CA ALA A 300 -2.62 -0.88 28.09
C ALA A 300 -2.67 -1.32 26.63
N LEU A 301 -1.67 -2.08 26.17
CA LEU A 301 -1.58 -2.64 24.83
C LEU A 301 -2.78 -3.53 24.52
N THR A 302 -3.15 -4.41 25.46
CA THR A 302 -4.31 -5.30 25.29
C THR A 302 -5.62 -4.53 25.14
N VAL A 303 -5.82 -3.48 25.95
CA VAL A 303 -7.01 -2.64 25.92
C VAL A 303 -7.08 -1.75 24.68
N VAL A 304 -5.95 -1.18 24.25
CA VAL A 304 -5.84 -0.40 23.02
C VAL A 304 -6.13 -1.29 21.82
N GLN A 305 -5.55 -2.50 21.74
CA GLN A 305 -5.81 -3.44 20.65
C GLN A 305 -7.28 -3.86 20.58
N LEU A 306 -7.90 -4.16 21.73
CA LEU A 306 -9.34 -4.43 21.80
C LEU A 306 -10.15 -3.24 21.23
N THR A 307 -9.78 -2.02 21.60
CA THR A 307 -10.49 -0.83 21.14
C THR A 307 -10.35 -0.64 19.63
N ILE A 308 -9.14 -0.88 19.08
CA ILE A 308 -8.90 -0.89 17.63
C ILE A 308 -9.77 -1.94 16.94
N ASP A 309 -9.79 -3.17 17.43
CA ASP A 309 -10.55 -4.26 16.81
C ASP A 309 -12.07 -4.05 16.87
N VAL A 310 -12.58 -3.40 17.93
CA VAL A 310 -14.01 -3.05 18.06
C VAL A 310 -14.38 -1.88 17.14
N ILE A 311 -13.59 -0.80 17.12
CA ILE A 311 -13.88 0.36 16.27
C ILE A 311 -13.67 0.01 14.79
N GLY A 312 -12.67 -0.82 14.48
CA GLY A 312 -12.33 -1.27 13.13
C GLY A 312 -13.23 -2.37 12.59
N TRP A 313 -14.37 -2.61 13.25
CA TRP A 313 -15.40 -3.52 12.76
C TRP A 313 -15.93 -3.07 11.40
N GLU A 314 -16.03 -3.99 10.45
CA GLU A 314 -16.59 -3.71 9.13
C GLU A 314 -18.11 -3.86 9.15
N PHE A 315 -18.86 -2.77 8.96
CA PHE A 315 -20.32 -2.79 9.09
C PHE A 315 -21.04 -3.25 7.81
N GLY A 316 -22.12 -4.02 7.97
CA GLY A 316 -23.08 -4.31 6.88
C GLY A 316 -22.65 -5.38 5.87
N SER A 317 -23.27 -5.37 4.68
CA SER A 317 -23.01 -6.34 3.59
C SER A 317 -21.59 -6.24 3.02
N ASN A 318 -21.02 -5.04 3.06
CA ASN A 318 -19.72 -4.72 2.47
C ASN A 318 -18.54 -5.38 3.21
N ALA A 319 -18.74 -5.84 4.45
CA ALA A 319 -17.74 -6.54 5.26
C ALA A 319 -17.21 -7.85 4.63
N TRP A 320 -17.86 -8.32 3.57
CA TRP A 320 -17.49 -9.55 2.86
C TRP A 320 -17.54 -9.40 1.33
N ASP A 321 -17.79 -8.18 0.81
CA ASP A 321 -17.91 -7.91 -0.64
C ASP A 321 -16.54 -7.55 -1.27
N SER A 322 -15.57 -7.15 -0.46
CA SER A 322 -14.17 -7.02 -0.85
C SER A 322 -13.51 -8.40 -0.72
N GLY A 323 -13.29 -9.10 -1.82
CA GLY A 323 -12.78 -10.49 -1.85
C GLY A 323 -11.34 -10.70 -1.33
N GLY A 324 -11.04 -10.31 -0.09
CA GLY A 324 -9.76 -10.52 0.58
C GLY A 324 -9.90 -10.38 2.09
N PHE A 325 -9.18 -11.23 2.82
CA PHE A 325 -8.88 -10.98 4.23
C PHE A 325 -8.35 -9.54 4.41
N PRO A 326 -8.61 -8.87 5.54
CA PRO A 326 -8.10 -7.52 5.78
C PRO A 326 -6.59 -7.52 5.56
N THR A 327 -6.16 -6.96 4.44
CA THR A 327 -4.77 -6.62 4.18
C THR A 327 -4.39 -5.55 5.20
N SER A 328 -3.14 -5.58 5.66
CA SER A 328 -2.55 -4.58 6.57
C SER A 328 -2.76 -3.13 6.11
N ASN A 329 -3.09 -2.91 4.83
CA ASN A 329 -3.57 -1.65 4.29
C ASN A 329 -5.11 -1.61 4.40
N GLY A 330 -5.59 -1.26 5.59
CA GLY A 330 -7.00 -1.36 5.99
C GLY A 330 -7.98 -0.58 5.10
N SER A 331 -9.20 -1.11 4.98
CA SER A 331 -10.40 -0.45 4.43
C SER A 331 -10.36 1.06 4.67
N ALA A 332 -10.48 1.85 3.60
CA ALA A 332 -10.15 3.28 3.60
C ALA A 332 -10.98 4.13 4.58
N LEU A 333 -12.17 3.67 4.99
CA LEU A 333 -13.10 4.42 5.83
C LEU A 333 -13.91 3.49 6.75
N VAL A 334 -14.08 3.89 8.00
CA VAL A 334 -14.89 3.20 9.00
C VAL A 334 -16.24 3.91 9.10
N ARG A 335 -17.34 3.16 9.08
CA ARG A 335 -18.71 3.71 9.13
C ARG A 335 -19.48 3.24 10.37
N PRO A 336 -19.12 3.75 11.56
CA PRO A 336 -19.77 3.34 12.79
C PRO A 336 -21.23 3.80 12.87
N PRO A 337 -22.11 3.08 13.58
CA PRO A 337 -23.50 3.47 13.79
C PRO A 337 -23.62 4.81 14.53
N VAL A 338 -24.72 5.53 14.28
CA VAL A 338 -25.04 6.81 14.96
C VAL A 338 -25.08 6.66 16.49
N ALA A 339 -25.46 5.49 17.00
CA ALA A 339 -25.46 5.19 18.43
C ALA A 339 -24.10 5.36 19.11
N TRP A 340 -22.99 5.25 18.36
CA TRP A 340 -21.63 5.36 18.89
C TRP A 340 -21.14 6.82 18.95
N ARG A 341 -21.92 7.77 18.40
CA ARG A 341 -21.60 9.19 18.35
C ARG A 341 -21.23 9.75 19.72
N SER A 342 -22.01 9.44 20.75
CA SER A 342 -21.80 9.95 22.10
C SER A 342 -20.52 9.45 22.74
N VAL A 343 -19.84 8.47 22.14
CA VAL A 343 -18.63 7.83 22.66
C VAL A 343 -17.41 8.25 21.84
N LEU A 344 -17.49 8.14 20.50
CA LEU A 344 -16.34 8.35 19.61
C LEU A 344 -16.09 9.82 19.24
N ILE A 345 -17.13 10.63 19.14
CA ILE A 345 -17.03 12.01 18.63
C ILE A 345 -16.78 13.02 19.77
N GLN A 346 -16.40 12.54 20.96
CA GLN A 346 -16.09 13.41 22.10
C GLN A 346 -14.70 14.06 21.95
N PRO A 347 -14.58 15.41 21.98
CA PRO A 347 -13.28 16.08 21.88
C PRO A 347 -12.30 15.68 22.99
N GLU A 348 -12.80 15.48 24.20
CA GLU A 348 -11.99 15.07 25.36
C GLU A 348 -11.38 13.69 25.18
N PHE A 349 -12.08 12.79 24.49
CA PHE A 349 -11.56 11.46 24.18
C PHE A 349 -10.38 11.54 23.22
N VAL A 350 -10.56 12.23 22.09
CA VAL A 350 -9.49 12.42 21.08
C VAL A 350 -8.27 13.06 21.73
N LYS A 351 -8.46 14.13 22.51
CA LYS A 351 -7.39 14.83 23.22
C LYS A 351 -6.67 13.91 24.21
N ALA A 352 -7.40 13.08 24.97
CA ALA A 352 -6.80 12.14 25.91
C ALA A 352 -5.88 11.13 25.20
N ILE A 353 -6.26 10.63 24.01
CA ILE A 353 -5.44 9.68 23.25
C ILE A 353 -4.11 10.30 22.81
N PHE A 354 -4.12 11.54 22.29
CA PHE A 354 -2.87 12.24 21.93
C PHE A 354 -1.98 12.50 23.16
N LEU A 355 -2.57 12.86 24.31
CA LEU A 355 -1.82 13.07 25.55
C LEU A 355 -1.17 11.78 26.07
N VAL A 356 -1.88 10.65 25.99
CA VAL A 356 -1.34 9.34 26.37
C VAL A 356 -0.19 8.94 25.44
N HIS A 357 -0.34 9.14 24.12
CA HIS A 357 0.74 8.89 23.17
C HIS A 357 2.02 9.67 23.53
N SER A 358 1.91 10.98 23.75
CA SER A 358 3.06 11.83 24.11
C SER A 358 3.78 11.33 25.36
N ARG A 359 3.04 10.92 26.39
CA ARG A 359 3.65 10.38 27.62
C ARG A 359 4.33 9.04 27.42
N VAL A 360 3.70 8.14 26.67
CA VAL A 360 4.27 6.82 26.36
C VAL A 360 5.59 6.99 25.60
N VAL A 361 5.66 7.88 24.61
CA VAL A 361 6.92 8.16 23.89
C VAL A 361 7.99 8.76 24.82
N HIS A 362 7.65 9.69 25.71
CA HIS A 362 8.64 10.30 26.61
C HIS A 362 9.17 9.38 27.71
N ASN A 363 8.39 8.39 28.17
CA ASN A 363 8.75 7.55 29.31
C ASN A 363 9.46 6.24 28.92
N THR A 364 9.28 5.75 27.69
CA THR A 364 9.91 4.52 27.21
C THR A 364 10.77 4.80 25.97
N PRO A 365 12.07 5.15 26.14
CA PRO A 365 13.01 5.35 25.02
C PRO A 365 13.47 4.01 24.39
N SER A 366 12.66 2.94 24.48
CA SER A 366 13.00 1.64 23.93
C SER A 366 12.64 1.57 22.45
N PRO A 367 13.49 0.99 21.58
CA PRO A 367 13.30 0.94 20.12
C PRO A 367 12.08 0.13 19.66
N SER A 368 11.39 -0.59 20.54
CA SER A 368 10.16 -1.34 20.25
C SER A 368 9.00 -0.86 21.13
N ASN A 369 8.55 0.37 20.93
CA ASN A 369 7.38 0.90 21.64
C ASN A 369 6.07 0.43 20.98
N ASP A 370 5.76 -0.87 21.11
CA ASP A 370 4.55 -1.51 20.57
C ASP A 370 3.26 -0.79 21.01
N LEU A 371 3.25 -0.25 22.23
CA LEU A 371 2.14 0.53 22.77
C LEU A 371 1.99 1.88 22.05
N GLY A 372 3.10 2.60 21.84
CA GLY A 372 3.12 3.85 21.07
C GLY A 372 2.59 3.65 19.65
N HIS A 373 3.08 2.62 18.95
CA HIS A 373 2.56 2.24 17.63
C HIS A 373 1.06 1.90 17.67
N SER A 374 0.61 1.08 18.62
CA SER A 374 -0.82 0.74 18.75
C SER A 374 -1.70 1.97 19.01
N ILE A 375 -1.24 2.93 19.81
CA ILE A 375 -1.97 4.18 20.03
C ILE A 375 -2.05 5.00 18.72
N ARG A 376 -0.97 5.02 17.92
CA ARG A 376 -1.01 5.66 16.58
C ARG A 376 -1.99 4.97 15.64
N GLN A 377 -2.06 3.64 15.65
CA GLN A 377 -3.06 2.90 14.88
C GLN A 377 -4.50 3.23 15.32
N LEU A 378 -4.73 3.43 16.63
CA LEU A 378 -6.01 3.93 17.12
C LEU A 378 -6.32 5.35 16.60
N ILE A 379 -5.34 6.27 16.58
CA ILE A 379 -5.52 7.63 16.03
C ILE A 379 -5.84 7.56 14.52
N LEU A 380 -5.13 6.72 13.76
CA LEU A 380 -5.39 6.49 12.34
C LEU A 380 -6.82 5.99 12.10
N LEU A 381 -7.31 5.11 12.97
CA LEU A 381 -8.67 4.61 12.92
C LEU A 381 -9.71 5.70 13.22
N LEU A 382 -9.44 6.58 14.20
CA LEU A 382 -10.28 7.75 14.47
C LEU A 382 -10.30 8.72 13.28
N ALA A 383 -9.16 8.90 12.60
CA ALA A 383 -9.07 9.69 11.36
C ALA A 383 -9.85 9.05 10.20
N SER A 384 -10.18 7.76 10.27
CA SER A 384 -10.95 7.02 9.27
C SER A 384 -12.46 7.06 9.49
N ILE A 385 -12.96 7.63 10.59
CA ILE A 385 -14.40 7.65 10.91
C ILE A 385 -15.16 8.54 9.91
N PHE A 386 -16.19 7.97 9.28
CA PHE A 386 -17.04 8.64 8.30
C PHE A 386 -18.50 8.18 8.39
N GLY A 387 -19.41 8.94 7.78
CA GLY A 387 -20.81 8.55 7.55
C GLY A 387 -21.80 9.25 8.48
N ASP A 388 -22.97 8.63 8.66
CA ASP A 388 -24.13 9.23 9.35
C ASP A 388 -23.90 9.53 10.84
N ILE A 389 -22.77 9.11 11.40
CA ILE A 389 -22.34 9.50 12.75
C ILE A 389 -22.19 11.02 12.89
N PHE A 390 -21.98 11.74 11.77
CA PHE A 390 -22.03 13.21 11.69
C PHE A 390 -23.37 13.68 11.10
N PRO A 391 -24.33 14.14 11.92
CA PRO A 391 -25.63 14.62 11.41
C PRO A 391 -25.52 15.95 10.64
N THR A 392 -24.45 16.71 10.84
CA THR A 392 -24.21 17.97 10.12
C THR A 392 -22.76 18.07 9.64
N PRO A 393 -22.51 18.77 8.51
CA PRO A 393 -21.15 19.02 8.04
C PRO A 393 -20.32 19.85 9.04
N GLU A 394 -20.95 20.72 9.83
CA GLU A 394 -20.26 21.56 10.83
C GLU A 394 -19.60 20.74 11.95
N GLU A 395 -20.30 19.71 12.43
CA GLU A 395 -19.74 18.79 13.44
C GLU A 395 -18.63 17.92 12.85
N GLN A 396 -18.75 17.53 11.57
CA GLN A 396 -17.68 16.82 10.86
C GLN A 396 -16.42 17.70 10.74
N THR A 397 -16.59 18.97 10.35
CA THR A 397 -15.51 19.96 10.29
C THR A 397 -14.87 20.18 11.66
N THR A 398 -15.67 20.26 12.72
CA THR A 398 -15.18 20.45 14.09
C THR A 398 -14.34 19.25 14.56
N PHE A 399 -14.81 18.03 14.31
CA PHE A 399 -14.06 16.81 14.64
C PHE A 399 -12.76 16.69 13.83
N ALA A 400 -12.80 17.02 12.53
CA ALA A 400 -11.63 17.08 11.68
C ALA A 400 -10.59 18.10 12.19
N ALA A 401 -11.03 19.26 12.69
CA ALA A 401 -10.14 20.27 13.26
C ALA A 401 -9.36 19.75 14.48
N PHE A 402 -10.03 19.02 15.39
CA PHE A 402 -9.38 18.42 16.56
C PHE A 402 -8.35 17.35 16.18
N LEU A 403 -8.69 16.48 15.23
CA LEU A 403 -7.75 15.48 14.72
C LEU A 403 -6.54 16.14 14.05
N LEU A 404 -6.78 17.17 13.24
CA LEU A 404 -5.73 17.91 12.55
C LEU A 404 -4.73 18.55 13.53
N GLU A 405 -5.22 19.15 14.62
CA GLU A 405 -4.35 19.74 15.66
C GLU A 405 -3.39 18.70 16.25
N GLY A 406 -3.91 17.53 16.63
CA GLY A 406 -3.11 16.44 17.19
C GLY A 406 -2.12 15.83 16.18
N ILE A 407 -2.58 15.56 14.94
CA ILE A 407 -1.74 15.01 13.88
C ILE A 407 -0.62 16.00 13.49
N LEU A 408 -0.91 17.30 13.44
CA LEU A 408 0.09 18.32 13.17
C LEU A 408 1.16 18.39 14.26
N HIS A 409 0.76 18.22 15.53
CA HIS A 409 1.71 18.13 16.63
C HIS A 409 2.63 16.91 16.48
N LEU A 410 2.07 15.74 16.15
CA LEU A 410 2.86 14.53 15.87
C LEU A 410 3.85 14.73 14.72
N LEU A 411 3.40 15.34 13.61
CA LEU A 411 4.27 15.63 12.46
C LEU A 411 5.44 16.51 12.86
N THR A 412 5.16 17.56 13.64
CA THR A 412 6.19 18.49 14.11
C THR A 412 7.21 17.79 15.00
N THR A 413 6.74 17.01 15.99
CA THR A 413 7.61 16.27 16.92
C THR A 413 8.44 15.21 16.20
N SER A 414 7.85 14.42 15.30
CA SER A 414 8.55 13.40 14.52
C SER A 414 9.61 14.02 13.61
N THR A 415 9.31 15.13 12.96
CA THR A 415 10.28 15.84 12.10
C THR A 415 11.48 16.32 12.92
N SER A 416 11.25 16.89 14.11
CA SER A 416 12.33 17.31 15.01
C SER A 416 13.16 16.14 15.51
N ALA A 417 12.53 15.03 15.93
CA ALA A 417 13.23 13.85 16.41
C ALA A 417 14.15 13.23 15.34
N ILE A 418 13.66 13.11 14.11
CA ILE A 418 14.45 12.59 12.98
C ILE A 418 15.63 13.52 12.67
N ALA A 419 15.42 14.84 12.70
CA ALA A 419 16.48 15.81 12.44
C ALA A 419 17.60 15.81 13.49
N GLU A 420 17.30 15.44 14.74
CA GLU A 420 18.27 15.46 15.85
C GLU A 420 18.93 14.10 16.10
N GLN A 421 18.20 12.99 15.95
CA GLN A 421 18.61 11.67 16.45
C GLN A 421 18.61 10.56 15.39
N HIS A 422 18.04 10.78 14.20
CA HIS A 422 17.90 9.76 13.14
C HIS A 422 17.22 8.43 13.57
N ASP A 423 16.55 8.39 14.73
CA ASP A 423 16.30 7.12 15.44
C ASP A 423 14.87 6.54 15.33
N GLU A 424 13.88 7.23 14.74
CA GLU A 424 12.48 6.73 14.73
C GLU A 424 11.69 6.96 13.41
N PRO A 425 11.96 6.18 12.33
CA PRO A 425 11.24 6.32 11.06
C PRO A 425 9.78 5.87 11.14
N THR A 426 9.46 4.88 11.98
CA THR A 426 8.11 4.29 12.08
C THR A 426 7.06 5.30 12.55
N GLN A 427 7.41 6.22 13.45
CA GLN A 427 6.47 7.24 13.91
C GLN A 427 6.10 8.22 12.79
N LEU A 428 7.06 8.59 11.95
CA LEU A 428 6.80 9.47 10.82
C LEU A 428 5.91 8.77 9.80
N LEU A 429 6.19 7.52 9.44
CA LEU A 429 5.38 6.73 8.50
C LEU A 429 3.92 6.60 8.97
N ASP A 430 3.71 6.28 10.27
CA ASP A 430 2.38 6.25 10.87
C ASP A 430 1.69 7.62 10.79
N THR A 431 2.42 8.70 11.04
CA THR A 431 1.87 10.07 11.00
C THR A 431 1.51 10.50 9.58
N LEU A 432 2.35 10.19 8.58
CA LEU A 432 2.05 10.44 7.17
C LEU A 432 0.82 9.63 6.72
N SER A 433 0.68 8.39 7.19
CA SER A 433 -0.52 7.58 6.98
C SER A 433 -1.77 8.22 7.58
N MET A 434 -1.68 8.84 8.77
CA MET A 434 -2.79 9.60 9.36
C MET A 434 -3.16 10.82 8.53
N ILE A 435 -2.18 11.54 7.99
CA ILE A 435 -2.40 12.71 7.11
C ILE A 435 -3.10 12.25 5.83
N SER A 436 -2.59 11.22 5.17
CA SER A 436 -3.21 10.60 3.99
C SER A 436 -4.67 10.23 4.27
N ARG A 437 -4.93 9.56 5.41
CA ARG A 437 -6.28 9.16 5.81
C ARG A 437 -7.20 10.36 6.09
N LEU A 438 -6.70 11.40 6.74
CA LEU A 438 -7.42 12.65 6.97
C LEU A 438 -7.83 13.29 5.62
N ILE A 439 -6.91 13.29 4.64
CA ILE A 439 -7.13 13.86 3.31
C ILE A 439 -8.24 13.11 2.57
N VAL A 440 -8.12 11.77 2.48
CA VAL A 440 -9.11 10.90 1.83
C VAL A 440 -10.51 11.04 2.46
N ASN A 441 -10.56 11.10 3.79
CA ASN A 441 -11.81 11.07 4.52
C ASN A 441 -12.58 12.40 4.44
N TYR A 442 -11.92 13.51 4.77
CA TYR A 442 -12.59 14.82 4.87
C TYR A 442 -12.63 15.57 3.54
N LYS A 443 -11.77 15.19 2.58
CA LYS A 443 -11.64 15.80 1.25
C LYS A 443 -11.31 17.29 1.29
N LEU A 444 -10.92 17.86 0.16
CA LEU A 444 -10.48 19.24 0.14
C LEU A 444 -11.59 20.22 0.54
N THR A 445 -12.86 19.88 0.25
CA THR A 445 -14.05 20.67 0.62
C THR A 445 -14.11 21.06 2.10
N ILE A 446 -13.75 20.14 2.99
CA ILE A 446 -13.78 20.37 4.44
C ILE A 446 -12.42 20.92 4.90
N LEU A 447 -11.33 20.35 4.39
CA LEU A 447 -9.97 20.69 4.82
C LEU A 447 -9.65 22.18 4.63
N VAL A 448 -10.08 22.80 3.53
CA VAL A 448 -9.85 24.24 3.28
C VAL A 448 -10.56 25.15 4.28
N GLN A 449 -11.55 24.64 5.02
CA GLN A 449 -12.27 25.38 6.06
C GLN A 449 -11.57 25.28 7.42
N LEU A 450 -10.58 24.39 7.56
CA LEU A 450 -9.91 24.15 8.84
C LEU A 450 -8.84 25.22 9.13
N PRO A 451 -8.77 25.73 10.37
CA PRO A 451 -7.86 26.83 10.72
C PRO A 451 -6.37 26.45 10.60
N LEU A 452 -6.04 25.16 10.78
CA LEU A 452 -4.67 24.65 10.76
C LEU A 452 -4.26 24.02 9.44
N MET A 453 -5.09 24.14 8.38
CA MET A 453 -4.79 23.57 7.08
C MET A 453 -3.47 24.11 6.51
N GLN A 454 -3.26 25.42 6.60
CA GLN A 454 -2.02 26.04 6.13
C GLN A 454 -0.78 25.53 6.89
N SER A 455 -0.91 25.26 8.19
CA SER A 455 0.17 24.71 9.01
C SER A 455 0.48 23.25 8.63
N LEU A 456 -0.54 22.46 8.28
CA LEU A 456 -0.36 21.12 7.74
C LEU A 456 0.39 21.15 6.41
N LEU A 457 -0.04 22.00 5.47
CA LEU A 457 0.64 22.17 4.18
C LEU A 457 2.12 22.55 4.38
N GLN A 458 2.40 23.46 5.32
CA GLN A 458 3.77 23.85 5.64
C GLN A 458 4.57 22.71 6.27
N GLY A 459 3.96 21.92 7.16
CA GLY A 459 4.56 20.73 7.75
C GLY A 459 4.94 19.70 6.69
N MET A 460 4.01 19.39 5.78
CA MET A 460 4.23 18.50 4.63
C MET A 460 5.36 19.00 3.73
N ALA A 461 5.38 20.29 3.40
CA ALA A 461 6.45 20.88 2.58
C ALA A 461 7.82 20.83 3.28
N ASN A 462 7.86 21.04 4.60
CA ASN A 462 9.10 21.03 5.37
C ASN A 462 9.70 19.62 5.48
N ILE A 463 8.89 18.61 5.78
CA ILE A 463 9.37 17.22 5.85
C ILE A 463 9.79 16.73 4.46
N GLY A 464 9.02 17.03 3.40
CA GLY A 464 9.40 16.67 2.03
C GLY A 464 10.75 17.27 1.63
N ARG A 465 10.98 18.56 1.94
CA ARG A 465 12.28 19.21 1.70
C ARG A 465 13.40 18.55 2.49
N TYR A 466 13.18 18.25 3.77
CA TYR A 466 14.18 17.57 4.61
C TYR A 466 14.56 16.21 4.03
N LEU A 467 13.59 15.36 3.69
CA LEU A 467 13.81 14.02 3.13
C LEU A 467 14.62 14.08 1.82
N LEU A 468 14.22 14.98 0.91
CA LEU A 468 14.91 15.19 -0.37
C LEU A 468 16.36 15.67 -0.20
N GLN A 469 16.59 16.62 0.70
CA GLN A 469 17.91 17.19 0.93
C GLN A 469 18.86 16.20 1.61
N GLU A 470 18.36 15.45 2.60
CA GLU A 470 19.18 14.44 3.26
C GLU A 470 19.43 13.23 2.34
N ASN A 471 18.50 12.86 1.45
CA ASN A 471 18.75 11.83 0.42
C ASN A 471 19.86 12.28 -0.54
N LEU A 472 19.80 13.53 -1.03
CA LEU A 472 20.85 14.09 -1.87
C LEU A 472 22.20 14.14 -1.16
N LYS A 473 22.21 14.52 0.12
CA LYS A 473 23.44 14.62 0.93
C LYS A 473 24.07 13.24 1.18
N GLU A 474 23.27 12.21 1.48
CA GLU A 474 23.77 10.83 1.60
C GLU A 474 24.35 10.36 0.25
N CYS A 475 23.60 10.53 -0.85
CA CYS A 475 24.06 10.20 -2.20
C CYS A 475 25.37 10.92 -2.58
N GLN A 476 25.51 12.20 -2.24
CA GLN A 476 26.75 12.96 -2.42
C GLN A 476 27.92 12.42 -1.58
N SER A 477 27.65 12.04 -0.33
CA SER A 477 28.68 11.48 0.56
C SER A 477 29.20 10.12 0.07
N LEU A 478 28.33 9.35 -0.57
CA LEU A 478 28.62 8.05 -1.17
C LEU A 478 29.05 8.15 -2.64
N GLN A 479 29.14 9.35 -3.21
CA GLN A 479 29.50 9.59 -4.61
C GLN A 479 28.64 8.80 -5.61
N GLY A 480 27.36 8.57 -5.30
CA GLY A 480 26.43 7.81 -6.14
C GLY A 480 26.35 6.31 -5.84
N ASP A 481 27.12 5.79 -4.88
CA ASP A 481 27.01 4.38 -4.45
C ASP A 481 25.69 4.11 -3.73
N MET A 482 24.80 3.41 -4.42
CA MET A 482 23.46 3.06 -3.93
C MET A 482 23.48 1.97 -2.87
N GLU A 483 24.40 1.00 -2.99
CA GLU A 483 24.46 -0.15 -2.09
C GLU A 483 24.99 0.24 -0.70
N GLY A 484 25.74 1.34 -0.62
CA GLY A 484 26.21 1.91 0.64
C GLY A 484 25.19 2.77 1.40
N SER A 485 23.96 2.96 0.88
CA SER A 485 22.97 3.84 1.51
C SER A 485 22.25 3.16 2.68
N GLU A 486 22.39 3.70 3.90
CA GLU A 486 21.78 3.12 5.11
C GLU A 486 20.36 3.63 5.34
N HIS A 487 20.08 4.90 5.00
CA HIS A 487 18.83 5.58 5.38
C HIS A 487 17.89 5.83 4.20
N ARG A 488 18.28 5.48 2.98
CA ARG A 488 17.51 5.81 1.78
C ARG A 488 16.15 5.12 1.74
N GLU A 489 16.10 3.82 2.06
CA GLU A 489 14.90 2.98 1.92
C GLU A 489 13.68 3.58 2.64
N TRP A 490 13.79 3.84 3.95
CA TRP A 490 12.68 4.40 4.72
C TRP A 490 12.36 5.85 4.35
N ARG A 491 13.35 6.62 3.87
CA ARG A 491 13.14 8.01 3.43
C ARG A 491 12.38 8.07 2.11
N ASP A 492 12.67 7.16 1.19
CA ASP A 492 11.93 7.00 -0.06
C ASP A 492 10.50 6.49 0.21
N GLU A 493 10.30 5.58 1.18
CA GLU A 493 8.97 5.17 1.63
C GLU A 493 8.18 6.35 2.23
N ALA A 494 8.79 7.13 3.12
CA ALA A 494 8.17 8.32 3.71
C ALA A 494 7.85 9.39 2.64
N LEU A 495 8.75 9.59 1.68
CA LEU A 495 8.53 10.53 0.58
C LEU A 495 7.38 10.07 -0.32
N THR A 496 7.27 8.77 -0.59
CA THR A 496 6.16 8.18 -1.35
C THR A 496 4.82 8.44 -0.67
N LEU A 497 4.67 8.09 0.62
CA LEU A 497 3.45 8.35 1.39
C LEU A 497 3.10 9.86 1.44
N LEU A 498 4.10 10.71 1.58
CA LEU A 498 3.92 12.16 1.57
C LEU A 498 3.40 12.65 0.21
N VAL A 499 4.02 12.22 -0.89
CA VAL A 499 3.66 12.61 -2.25
C VAL A 499 2.26 12.11 -2.59
N GLU A 500 1.90 10.87 -2.26
CA GLU A 500 0.54 10.36 -2.40
C GLU A 500 -0.49 11.27 -1.70
N GLY A 501 -0.21 11.66 -0.46
CA GLY A 501 -1.01 12.62 0.30
C GLY A 501 -1.20 13.96 -0.43
N ILE A 502 -0.11 14.51 -0.95
CA ILE A 502 -0.12 15.77 -1.71
C ILE A 502 -0.90 15.61 -3.02
N VAL A 503 -0.70 14.53 -3.75
CA VAL A 503 -1.38 14.26 -5.02
C VAL A 503 -2.89 14.18 -4.82
N MET A 504 -3.36 13.57 -3.74
CA MET A 504 -4.79 13.55 -3.41
C MET A 504 -5.37 14.96 -3.18
N LEU A 505 -4.60 15.90 -2.64
CA LEU A 505 -5.02 17.31 -2.52
C LEU A 505 -5.01 18.01 -3.88
N CYS A 506 -3.96 17.83 -4.67
CA CYS A 506 -3.77 18.51 -5.96
C CYS A 506 -4.76 18.01 -7.02
N GLY A 507 -5.04 16.71 -7.01
CA GLY A 507 -5.93 16.01 -7.92
C GLY A 507 -7.40 16.00 -7.52
N ASP A 508 -7.79 16.67 -6.43
CA ASP A 508 -9.18 16.68 -5.97
C ASP A 508 -10.08 17.37 -7.03
N PRO A 509 -11.09 16.66 -7.59
CA PRO A 509 -11.98 17.22 -8.62
C PRO A 509 -12.72 18.48 -8.16
N TRP A 510 -12.83 18.71 -6.85
CA TRP A 510 -13.40 19.93 -6.30
C TRP A 510 -12.65 21.19 -6.77
N LEU A 511 -11.32 21.11 -6.94
CA LEU A 511 -10.50 22.22 -7.45
C LEU A 511 -10.89 22.67 -8.86
N LEU A 512 -11.46 21.78 -9.67
CA LEU A 512 -11.75 22.02 -11.09
C LEU A 512 -13.25 22.19 -11.38
N TYR A 513 -14.12 21.56 -10.59
CA TYR A 513 -15.53 21.38 -11.00
C TYR A 513 -16.57 21.78 -9.96
N SER A 514 -16.22 21.97 -8.68
CA SER A 514 -17.21 22.15 -7.61
C SER A 514 -16.91 23.31 -6.66
N GLY A 515 -17.95 23.91 -6.07
CA GLY A 515 -17.80 25.07 -5.19
C GLY A 515 -17.79 26.41 -5.93
N SER A 516 -17.58 27.50 -5.20
CA SER A 516 -17.47 28.83 -5.80
C SER A 516 -16.11 29.03 -6.46
N GLU A 517 -16.05 29.86 -7.51
CA GLU A 517 -14.79 30.20 -8.18
C GLU A 517 -13.77 30.81 -7.23
N ASP A 518 -14.20 31.71 -6.35
CA ASP A 518 -13.34 32.37 -5.36
C ASP A 518 -12.72 31.38 -4.37
N SER A 519 -13.51 30.43 -3.85
CA SER A 519 -13.01 29.41 -2.91
C SER A 519 -12.00 28.47 -3.57
N ARG A 520 -12.24 28.10 -4.83
CA ARG A 520 -11.29 27.27 -5.60
C ARG A 520 -9.99 28.01 -5.86
N LYS A 521 -10.04 29.26 -6.32
CA LYS A 521 -8.84 30.09 -6.55
C LYS A 521 -8.05 30.30 -5.28
N ALA A 522 -8.71 30.54 -4.14
CA ALA A 522 -8.04 30.68 -2.85
C ALA A 522 -7.33 29.38 -2.42
N ALA A 523 -7.99 28.23 -2.57
CA ALA A 523 -7.40 26.93 -2.26
C ALA A 523 -6.21 26.59 -3.18
N GLN A 524 -6.35 26.83 -4.49
CA GLN A 524 -5.27 26.66 -5.47
C GLN A 524 -4.07 27.54 -5.12
N ALA A 525 -4.30 28.82 -4.79
CA ALA A 525 -3.23 29.74 -4.40
C ALA A 525 -2.51 29.27 -3.12
N ALA A 526 -3.24 28.78 -2.11
CA ALA A 526 -2.65 28.27 -0.86
C ALA A 526 -1.78 27.02 -1.10
N LEU A 527 -2.29 26.07 -1.90
CA LEU A 527 -1.55 24.87 -2.31
C LEU A 527 -0.31 25.24 -3.13
N ALA A 528 -0.46 26.06 -4.17
CA ALA A 528 0.62 26.50 -5.05
C ALA A 528 1.74 27.22 -4.28
N THR A 529 1.39 28.15 -3.38
CA THR A 529 2.37 28.91 -2.60
C THR A 529 3.19 28.02 -1.67
N THR A 530 2.59 26.95 -1.14
CA THR A 530 3.18 26.15 -0.06
C THR A 530 3.83 24.87 -0.57
N LEU A 531 3.12 24.12 -1.40
CA LEU A 531 3.55 22.83 -1.94
C LEU A 531 4.21 22.96 -3.32
N GLY A 532 3.87 23.99 -4.11
CA GLY A 532 4.47 24.21 -5.43
C GLY A 532 6.01 24.24 -5.43
N PRO A 533 6.67 24.95 -4.48
CA PRO A 533 8.14 24.92 -4.38
C PRO A 533 8.74 23.53 -4.15
N LEU A 534 7.97 22.60 -3.57
CA LEU A 534 8.45 21.23 -3.34
C LEU A 534 8.72 20.50 -4.65
N TYR A 535 7.95 20.76 -5.71
CA TYR A 535 8.23 20.21 -7.05
C TYR A 535 9.63 20.62 -7.54
N THR A 536 9.99 21.89 -7.40
CA THR A 536 11.30 22.39 -7.83
C THR A 536 12.46 21.78 -7.03
N GLU A 537 12.25 21.56 -5.73
CA GLU A 537 13.22 20.87 -4.88
C GLU A 537 13.38 19.41 -5.30
N PHE A 538 12.25 18.73 -5.56
CA PHE A 538 12.22 17.33 -5.98
C PHE A 538 13.03 17.10 -7.25
N VAL A 539 12.68 17.86 -8.30
CA VAL A 539 13.36 17.80 -9.59
C VAL A 539 14.85 18.09 -9.42
N THR A 540 15.21 19.10 -8.63
CA THR A 540 16.60 19.49 -8.41
C THR A 540 17.39 18.39 -7.68
N CYS A 541 16.86 17.85 -6.59
CA CYS A 541 17.52 16.81 -5.81
C CYS A 541 17.64 15.51 -6.61
N ARG A 542 16.54 14.99 -7.18
CA ARG A 542 16.56 13.73 -7.93
C ARG A 542 17.42 13.80 -9.18
N THR A 543 17.42 14.93 -9.89
CA THR A 543 18.30 15.09 -11.07
C THR A 543 19.78 15.16 -10.70
N LYS A 544 20.12 15.70 -9.52
CA LYS A 544 21.49 15.66 -9.00
C LYS A 544 21.90 14.28 -8.50
N MET A 545 20.98 13.55 -7.87
CA MET A 545 21.22 12.17 -7.43
C MET A 545 21.43 11.26 -8.64
N ALA A 546 20.54 11.29 -9.63
CA ALA A 546 20.66 10.49 -10.85
C ALA A 546 21.97 10.75 -11.62
N TYR A 547 22.45 12.01 -11.64
CA TYR A 547 23.77 12.32 -12.18
C TYR A 547 24.90 11.57 -11.46
N LEU A 548 24.87 11.53 -10.12
CA LEU A 548 25.90 10.86 -9.32
C LEU A 548 25.81 9.35 -9.47
N GLU A 549 24.59 8.80 -9.39
CA GLU A 549 24.30 7.38 -9.56
C GLU A 549 24.81 6.88 -10.93
N GLU A 550 24.46 7.56 -12.02
CA GLU A 550 24.90 7.20 -13.36
C GLU A 550 26.43 7.34 -13.53
N THR A 551 27.02 8.38 -12.93
CA THR A 551 28.49 8.54 -12.92
C THR A 551 29.16 7.37 -12.22
N TYR A 552 28.61 6.91 -11.08
CA TYR A 552 29.14 5.77 -10.34
C TYR A 552 29.02 4.47 -11.14
N LEU A 553 27.83 4.17 -11.68
CA LEU A 553 27.58 2.96 -12.47
C LEU A 553 28.56 2.85 -13.64
N MET A 554 28.74 3.95 -14.39
CA MET A 554 29.65 4.00 -15.52
C MET A 554 31.14 3.93 -15.11
N ALA A 555 31.52 4.54 -13.99
CA ALA A 555 32.91 4.50 -13.51
C ALA A 555 33.33 3.12 -12.99
N ASN A 556 32.36 2.36 -12.46
CA ASN A 556 32.59 1.07 -11.83
C ASN A 556 32.21 -0.13 -12.72
N GLU A 557 31.83 0.12 -13.98
CA GLU A 557 31.37 -0.92 -14.93
C GLU A 557 30.30 -1.83 -14.29
N THR A 558 29.41 -1.22 -13.50
CA THR A 558 28.36 -1.93 -12.76
C THR A 558 27.07 -1.85 -13.55
N ASP A 559 26.68 -2.97 -14.15
CA ASP A 559 25.42 -3.07 -14.88
C ASP A 559 24.28 -3.46 -13.91
N CYS A 560 23.15 -2.78 -14.03
CA CYS A 560 21.89 -3.28 -13.47
C CYS A 560 21.44 -4.51 -14.26
N ASP A 561 20.88 -5.50 -13.59
CA ASP A 561 20.21 -6.58 -14.31
C ASP A 561 18.91 -6.07 -14.98
N GLU A 562 18.46 -6.74 -16.04
CA GLU A 562 17.28 -6.35 -16.81
C GLU A 562 16.03 -6.16 -15.94
N VAL A 563 15.88 -6.95 -14.86
CA VAL A 563 14.72 -6.89 -13.97
C VAL A 563 14.77 -5.62 -13.11
N ARG A 564 15.95 -5.26 -12.58
CA ARG A 564 16.14 -4.03 -11.82
C ARG A 564 15.91 -2.79 -12.67
N GLU A 565 16.34 -2.81 -13.93
CA GLU A 565 16.09 -1.70 -14.87
C GLU A 565 14.59 -1.55 -15.17
N GLU A 566 13.87 -2.65 -15.38
CA GLU A 566 12.42 -2.64 -15.59
C GLU A 566 11.66 -2.10 -14.38
N ILE A 567 12.00 -2.56 -13.17
CA ILE A 567 11.39 -2.08 -11.92
C ILE A 567 11.65 -0.58 -11.75
N TYR A 568 12.91 -0.15 -11.90
CA TYR A 568 13.28 1.26 -11.77
C TYR A 568 12.55 2.15 -12.79
N ALA A 569 12.37 1.68 -14.03
CA ALA A 569 11.65 2.43 -15.05
C ALA A 569 10.17 2.62 -14.70
N VAL A 570 9.51 1.61 -14.13
CA VAL A 570 8.12 1.69 -13.66
C VAL A 570 8.01 2.65 -12.48
N ASP A 571 8.87 2.48 -11.47
CA ASP A 571 8.87 3.33 -10.27
C ASP A 571 9.08 4.81 -10.64
N LEU A 572 10.00 5.08 -11.57
CA LEU A 572 10.25 6.43 -12.08
C LEU A 572 9.04 7.01 -12.81
N GLU A 573 8.34 6.21 -13.62
CA GLU A 573 7.14 6.65 -14.34
C GLU A 573 5.99 6.99 -13.37
N GLU A 574 5.73 6.15 -12.37
CA GLU A 574 4.72 6.38 -11.33
C GLU A 574 5.04 7.63 -10.48
N GLU A 575 6.31 7.78 -10.10
CA GLU A 575 6.78 8.92 -9.33
C GLU A 575 6.63 10.23 -10.14
N MET A 576 7.09 10.26 -11.39
CA MET A 576 6.99 11.46 -12.23
C MET A 576 5.54 11.82 -12.56
N ALA A 577 4.67 10.82 -12.77
CA ALA A 577 3.24 11.05 -12.96
C ALA A 577 2.60 11.69 -11.72
N SER A 578 2.94 11.20 -10.53
CA SER A 578 2.50 11.76 -9.25
C SER A 578 2.98 13.21 -9.07
N LEU A 579 4.26 13.46 -9.33
CA LEU A 579 4.85 14.80 -9.17
C LEU A 579 4.33 15.82 -10.17
N ALA A 580 3.89 15.39 -11.36
CA ALA A 580 3.28 16.28 -12.33
C ALA A 580 2.04 17.00 -11.77
N ALA A 581 1.24 16.32 -10.93
CA ALA A 581 0.10 16.94 -10.26
C ALA A 581 0.54 18.08 -9.32
N VAL A 582 1.68 17.91 -8.63
CA VAL A 582 2.27 18.94 -7.75
C VAL A 582 2.82 20.11 -8.58
N GLY A 583 3.56 19.82 -9.64
CA GLY A 583 4.13 20.86 -10.52
C GLY A 583 3.07 21.69 -11.23
N ARG A 584 1.90 21.10 -11.53
CA ARG A 584 0.76 21.82 -12.13
C ARG A 584 0.07 22.80 -11.18
N LEU A 585 0.33 22.74 -9.86
CA LEU A 585 -0.15 23.78 -8.92
C LEU A 585 0.43 25.15 -9.26
N ASP A 586 1.70 25.21 -9.65
CA ASP A 586 2.37 26.40 -10.15
C ASP A 586 3.13 26.08 -11.44
N LEU A 587 2.36 25.98 -12.52
CA LEU A 587 2.87 25.60 -13.84
C LEU A 587 4.00 26.53 -14.32
N GLN A 588 3.86 27.84 -14.08
CA GLN A 588 4.83 28.83 -14.55
C GLN A 588 6.16 28.69 -13.80
N ALA A 589 6.13 28.60 -12.47
CA ALA A 589 7.36 28.44 -11.69
C ALA A 589 8.05 27.10 -12.00
N SER A 590 7.27 26.03 -12.11
CA SER A 590 7.75 24.68 -12.43
C SER A 590 8.47 24.64 -13.78
N LEU A 591 7.84 25.17 -14.84
CA LEU A 591 8.48 25.25 -16.16
C LEU A 591 9.67 26.20 -16.18
N SER A 592 9.63 27.30 -15.44
CA SER A 592 10.76 28.23 -15.36
C SER A 592 11.98 27.56 -14.71
N CYS A 593 11.77 26.77 -13.66
CA CYS A 593 12.81 25.97 -13.01
C CYS A 593 13.41 24.93 -13.97
N LEU A 594 12.57 24.14 -14.64
CA LEU A 594 13.01 23.14 -15.62
C LEU A 594 13.79 23.78 -16.78
N THR A 595 13.27 24.87 -17.34
CA THR A 595 13.89 25.59 -18.46
C THR A 595 15.23 26.22 -18.06
N ALA A 596 15.34 26.74 -16.84
CA ALA A 596 16.60 27.27 -16.32
C ALA A 596 17.64 26.16 -16.15
N PHE A 597 17.26 25.04 -15.52
CA PHE A 597 18.14 23.88 -15.36
C PHE A 597 18.61 23.35 -16.71
N PHE A 598 17.70 23.21 -17.66
CA PHE A 598 18.03 22.74 -19.01
C PHE A 598 18.96 23.68 -19.76
N SER A 599 18.78 25.00 -19.60
CA SER A 599 19.67 26.01 -20.20
C SER A 599 21.11 25.93 -19.67
N GLU A 600 21.32 25.44 -18.45
CA GLU A 600 22.65 25.14 -17.90
C GLU A 600 23.24 23.82 -18.42
N LEU A 601 22.39 22.83 -18.76
CA LEU A 601 22.80 21.54 -19.29
C LEU A 601 23.18 21.60 -20.78
N VAL A 602 22.43 22.35 -21.59
CA VAL A 602 22.61 22.40 -23.05
C VAL A 602 24.04 22.72 -23.46
N PRO A 603 24.74 23.73 -22.89
CA PRO A 603 26.13 24.01 -23.25
C PRO A 603 27.09 22.86 -22.92
N LYS A 604 26.85 22.12 -21.83
CA LYS A 604 27.67 20.95 -21.45
C LYS A 604 27.51 19.84 -22.48
N ILE A 605 26.28 19.54 -22.90
CA ILE A 605 26.03 18.55 -23.95
C ILE A 605 26.56 19.00 -25.31
N GLN A 606 26.40 20.27 -25.66
CA GLN A 606 26.97 20.81 -26.89
C GLN A 606 28.48 20.59 -26.90
N SER A 607 29.18 20.93 -25.81
CA SER A 607 30.62 20.69 -25.70
C SER A 607 30.99 19.20 -25.79
N LEU A 608 30.16 18.32 -25.21
CA LEU A 608 30.34 16.87 -25.28
C LEU A 608 30.23 16.36 -26.73
N TRP A 609 29.24 16.81 -27.49
CA TRP A 609 29.00 16.37 -28.87
C TRP A 609 29.86 17.09 -29.91
N ASP A 610 30.38 18.29 -29.60
CA ASP A 610 31.29 19.04 -30.46
C ASP A 610 32.75 18.59 -30.32
N ALA A 611 33.11 17.94 -29.21
CA ALA A 611 34.47 17.46 -29.00
C ALA A 611 34.89 16.41 -30.06
N PRO A 612 36.14 16.45 -30.54
CA PRO A 612 36.65 15.52 -31.53
C PRO A 612 36.58 14.08 -31.01
N THR A 613 36.25 13.16 -31.90
CA THR A 613 35.76 11.81 -31.62
C THR A 613 36.65 11.03 -30.64
N THR A 614 36.24 10.96 -29.38
CA THR A 614 36.61 9.87 -28.46
C THR A 614 35.60 8.75 -28.62
N ILE A 615 36.06 7.50 -28.55
CA ILE A 615 35.18 6.35 -28.81
C ILE A 615 34.30 6.07 -27.58
N ALA A 616 34.79 6.23 -26.35
CA ALA A 616 34.05 5.90 -25.14
C ALA A 616 33.30 7.09 -24.50
N VAL A 617 32.13 6.82 -23.93
CA VAL A 617 31.39 7.73 -23.04
C VAL A 617 32.12 7.80 -21.70
N SER A 618 32.42 9.01 -21.20
CA SER A 618 32.99 9.15 -19.85
C SER A 618 31.91 9.07 -18.77
N PRO A 619 32.24 8.75 -17.51
CA PRO A 619 31.28 8.77 -16.41
C PRO A 619 30.52 10.10 -16.29
N GLU A 620 31.21 11.24 -16.43
CA GLU A 620 30.58 12.56 -16.38
C GLU A 620 29.66 12.79 -17.58
N ALA A 621 30.02 12.27 -18.75
CA ALA A 621 29.17 12.35 -19.95
C ALA A 621 27.88 11.55 -19.76
N ALA A 622 27.95 10.35 -19.18
CA ALA A 622 26.79 9.53 -18.84
C ALA A 622 25.86 10.28 -17.87
N GLY A 623 26.41 10.83 -16.79
CA GLY A 623 25.65 11.64 -15.83
C GLY A 623 24.93 12.84 -16.47
N VAL A 624 25.60 13.60 -17.36
CA VAL A 624 24.97 14.75 -18.04
C VAL A 624 23.87 14.31 -19.02
N LEU A 625 24.06 13.19 -19.72
CA LEU A 625 23.04 12.62 -20.61
C LEU A 625 21.80 12.19 -19.81
N GLU A 626 22.00 11.60 -18.64
CA GLU A 626 20.91 11.20 -17.75
C GLU A 626 20.12 12.39 -17.21
N GLN A 627 20.81 13.46 -16.77
CA GLN A 627 20.12 14.70 -16.38
C GLN A 627 19.23 15.25 -17.49
N SER A 628 19.71 15.18 -18.73
CA SER A 628 18.98 15.71 -19.89
C SER A 628 17.79 14.83 -20.28
N ARG A 629 17.92 13.52 -20.07
CA ARG A 629 16.81 12.56 -20.16
C ARG A 629 15.73 12.90 -19.14
N LEU A 630 16.10 13.03 -17.86
CA LEU A 630 15.16 13.34 -16.78
C LEU A 630 14.44 14.68 -17.00
N MET A 631 15.16 15.73 -17.41
CA MET A 631 14.52 17.02 -17.73
C MET A 631 13.48 16.89 -18.85
N THR A 632 13.76 16.10 -19.87
CA THR A 632 12.80 15.82 -20.95
C THR A 632 11.55 15.13 -20.42
N LEU A 633 11.74 14.14 -19.53
CA LEU A 633 10.63 13.41 -18.92
C LEU A 633 9.80 14.30 -17.97
N TYR A 634 10.43 15.10 -17.10
CA TYR A 634 9.73 16.01 -16.21
C TYR A 634 8.86 17.03 -16.98
N ILE A 635 9.40 17.63 -18.05
CA ILE A 635 8.60 18.52 -18.92
C ILE A 635 7.43 17.74 -19.54
N GLY A 636 7.66 16.51 -19.99
CA GLY A 636 6.61 15.71 -20.61
C GLY A 636 5.50 15.27 -19.66
N HIS A 637 5.83 14.77 -18.47
CA HIS A 637 4.84 14.46 -17.43
C HIS A 637 4.08 15.71 -16.99
N LEU A 638 4.76 16.85 -16.86
CA LEU A 638 4.11 18.11 -16.49
C LEU A 638 3.08 18.56 -17.54
N LEU A 639 3.41 18.42 -18.83
CA LEU A 639 2.60 18.92 -19.93
C LEU A 639 1.56 17.93 -20.49
N THR A 640 1.68 16.63 -20.19
CA THR A 640 0.84 15.60 -20.81
C THR A 640 0.37 14.57 -19.80
N ASP A 641 -0.79 13.97 -20.05
CA ASP A 641 -1.31 12.83 -19.29
C ASP A 641 -1.13 11.53 -20.07
N GLU A 642 -1.12 10.41 -19.35
CA GLU A 642 -1.25 9.09 -19.95
C GLU A 642 -2.67 8.92 -20.52
N ASN A 643 -2.76 8.43 -21.75
CA ASN A 643 -4.02 8.35 -22.49
C ASN A 643 -4.09 7.09 -23.37
N ALA A 644 -3.50 5.98 -22.90
CA ALA A 644 -3.58 4.70 -23.59
C ALA A 644 -5.05 4.27 -23.71
N GLY A 645 -5.56 4.20 -24.95
CA GLY A 645 -6.94 3.81 -25.23
C GLY A 645 -7.97 4.96 -25.24
N GLU A 646 -7.56 6.19 -24.95
CA GLU A 646 -8.45 7.36 -24.87
C GLU A 646 -8.08 8.45 -25.89
N THR A 647 -8.95 9.48 -26.00
CA THR A 647 -8.64 10.64 -26.84
C THR A 647 -7.62 11.53 -26.14
N ARG A 648 -6.51 11.84 -26.82
CA ARG A 648 -5.45 12.68 -26.27
C ARG A 648 -5.91 14.13 -26.19
N VAL A 649 -5.90 14.70 -24.99
CA VAL A 649 -6.32 16.10 -24.72
C VAL A 649 -5.25 16.85 -23.92
N ILE A 650 -5.38 18.16 -23.85
CA ILE A 650 -4.57 19.01 -22.96
C ILE A 650 -5.11 18.79 -21.53
N PRO A 651 -4.26 18.49 -20.53
CA PRO A 651 -4.68 18.37 -19.14
C PRO A 651 -5.45 19.59 -18.64
N ASP A 652 -6.56 19.38 -17.93
CA ASP A 652 -7.47 20.46 -17.48
C ASP A 652 -6.77 21.49 -16.60
N TYR A 653 -5.83 21.05 -15.76
CA TYR A 653 -5.02 21.94 -14.93
C TYR A 653 -4.17 22.92 -15.75
N ILE A 654 -3.69 22.51 -16.92
CA ILE A 654 -2.93 23.37 -17.82
C ILE A 654 -3.85 24.36 -18.51
N LEU A 655 -5.02 23.91 -18.96
CA LEU A 655 -6.05 24.78 -19.52
C LEU A 655 -6.43 25.88 -18.53
N LEU A 656 -6.63 25.51 -17.25
CA LEU A 656 -6.95 26.45 -16.18
C LEU A 656 -5.77 27.36 -15.82
N ALA A 657 -4.56 26.84 -15.69
CA ALA A 657 -3.37 27.64 -15.38
C ALA A 657 -3.04 28.67 -16.47
N CYS A 658 -3.38 28.37 -17.72
CA CYS A 658 -3.23 29.27 -18.86
C CYS A 658 -4.47 30.15 -19.11
N GLN A 659 -5.57 29.95 -18.37
CA GLN A 659 -6.76 30.76 -18.53
C GLN A 659 -6.46 32.20 -18.07
N ASP A 660 -6.57 33.15 -19.00
CA ASP A 660 -6.25 34.58 -18.79
C ASP A 660 -4.82 34.83 -18.25
N ASN A 661 -3.90 33.88 -18.44
CA ASN A 661 -2.51 33.94 -17.98
C ASN A 661 -1.53 33.67 -19.14
N GLN A 662 -1.20 34.74 -19.87
CA GLN A 662 -0.26 34.68 -20.99
C GLN A 662 1.16 34.23 -20.57
N PRO A 663 1.74 34.69 -19.45
CA PRO A 663 3.05 34.19 -18.98
C PRO A 663 3.12 32.67 -18.81
N ALA A 664 2.06 32.03 -18.30
CA ALA A 664 2.01 30.57 -18.20
C ALA A 664 1.98 29.90 -19.59
N THR A 665 1.24 30.46 -20.53
CA THR A 665 1.22 29.98 -21.94
C THR A 665 2.60 30.10 -22.58
N ASP A 666 3.27 31.24 -22.39
CA ASP A 666 4.60 31.49 -22.95
C ASP A 666 5.65 30.53 -22.36
N ALA A 667 5.54 30.20 -21.06
CA ALA A 667 6.39 29.20 -20.43
C ALA A 667 6.24 27.81 -21.06
N VAL A 668 4.99 27.37 -21.34
CA VAL A 668 4.73 26.10 -22.04
C VAL A 668 5.32 26.11 -23.45
N VAL A 669 5.08 27.18 -24.21
CA VAL A 669 5.62 27.32 -25.57
C VAL A 669 7.15 27.31 -25.56
N SER A 670 7.78 28.02 -24.63
CA SER A 670 9.24 28.08 -24.50
C SER A 670 9.84 26.72 -24.17
N ALA A 671 9.25 25.97 -23.25
CA ALA A 671 9.72 24.62 -22.89
C ALA A 671 9.64 23.65 -24.08
N VAL A 672 8.53 23.68 -24.83
CA VAL A 672 8.36 22.87 -26.05
C VAL A 672 9.40 23.25 -27.11
N GLN A 673 9.59 24.55 -27.37
CA GLN A 673 10.57 25.03 -28.36
C GLN A 673 11.99 24.62 -28.00
N MET A 674 12.34 24.69 -26.71
CA MET A 674 13.65 24.25 -26.20
C MET A 674 13.87 22.75 -26.46
N LEU A 675 12.88 21.90 -26.17
CA LEU A 675 12.96 20.46 -26.47
C LEU A 675 13.04 20.18 -27.98
N GLN A 676 12.30 20.92 -28.81
CA GLN A 676 12.38 20.79 -30.27
C GLN A 676 13.79 21.11 -30.79
N GLN A 677 14.35 22.26 -30.38
CA GLN A 677 15.70 22.69 -30.77
C GLN A 677 16.76 21.68 -30.32
N PHE A 678 16.61 21.12 -29.13
CA PHE A 678 17.57 20.16 -28.59
C PHE A 678 17.50 18.80 -29.28
N ALA A 679 16.30 18.30 -29.55
CA ALA A 679 16.11 17.08 -30.36
C ALA A 679 16.61 17.26 -31.80
N GLU A 680 16.38 18.43 -32.40
CA GLU A 680 16.94 18.78 -33.72
C GLU A 680 18.47 18.78 -33.69
N TYR A 681 19.06 19.37 -32.66
CA TYR A 681 20.51 19.40 -32.49
C TYR A 681 21.09 17.98 -32.40
N GLN A 682 20.51 17.10 -31.58
CA GLN A 682 20.91 15.69 -31.51
C GLN A 682 20.78 15.01 -32.88
N ALA A 683 19.64 15.16 -33.56
CA ALA A 683 19.42 14.58 -34.88
C ALA A 683 20.43 15.08 -35.93
N SER A 684 20.87 16.33 -35.84
CA SER A 684 21.92 16.89 -36.70
C SER A 684 23.28 16.24 -36.44
N LYS A 685 23.62 15.95 -35.18
CA LYS A 685 24.86 15.25 -34.80
C LYS A 685 24.85 13.80 -35.22
N ILE A 686 23.72 13.13 -35.07
CA ILE A 686 23.52 11.76 -35.56
C ILE A 686 23.69 11.71 -37.08
N ALA A 687 23.10 12.67 -37.82
CA ALA A 687 23.28 12.73 -39.28
C ALA A 687 24.74 12.94 -39.70
N ALA A 688 25.52 13.67 -38.90
CA ALA A 688 26.95 13.90 -39.15
C ALA A 688 27.82 12.68 -38.82
N ASN A 689 27.55 11.99 -37.70
CA ASN A 689 28.24 10.78 -37.28
C ASN A 689 27.30 9.83 -36.52
N PRO A 690 26.63 8.88 -37.22
CA PRO A 690 25.69 7.98 -36.57
C PRO A 690 26.31 6.98 -35.60
N SER A 691 27.64 6.79 -35.65
CA SER A 691 28.40 5.84 -34.84
C SER A 691 29.05 6.48 -33.61
N ASP A 692 28.69 7.72 -33.26
CA ASP A 692 29.18 8.37 -32.04
C ASP A 692 28.48 7.81 -30.80
N GLU A 693 29.22 7.08 -29.95
CA GLU A 693 28.68 6.46 -28.74
C GLU A 693 28.16 7.48 -27.71
N ARG A 694 28.56 8.76 -27.81
CA ARG A 694 28.08 9.84 -26.93
C ARG A 694 26.66 10.31 -27.27
N LEU A 695 26.10 9.88 -28.41
CA LEU A 695 24.74 10.21 -28.82
C LEU A 695 23.79 9.15 -28.26
N SER A 696 23.06 9.49 -27.20
CA SER A 696 22.21 8.54 -26.47
C SER A 696 20.92 8.17 -27.22
N PRO A 697 20.70 6.88 -27.58
CA PRO A 697 19.42 6.39 -28.09
C PRO A 697 18.29 6.51 -27.05
N LEU A 698 18.61 6.36 -25.76
CA LEU A 698 17.65 6.49 -24.67
C LEU A 698 17.11 7.92 -24.55
N LEU A 699 17.96 8.94 -24.77
CA LEU A 699 17.53 10.33 -24.86
C LEU A 699 16.62 10.57 -26.08
N ALA A 700 16.96 10.00 -27.24
CA ALA A 700 16.11 10.09 -28.43
C ALA A 700 14.74 9.43 -28.23
N LYS A 701 14.71 8.26 -27.59
CA LYS A 701 13.48 7.59 -27.14
C LYS A 701 12.65 8.52 -26.25
N SER A 702 13.28 9.26 -25.34
CA SER A 702 12.59 10.20 -24.44
C SER A 702 11.98 11.40 -25.18
N PHE A 703 12.65 11.95 -26.20
CA PHE A 703 12.04 12.97 -27.07
C PHE A 703 10.83 12.43 -27.82
N LEU A 704 10.94 11.25 -28.41
CA LEU A 704 9.84 10.62 -29.14
C LEU A 704 8.67 10.30 -28.21
N TRP A 705 8.95 9.80 -27.01
CA TRP A 705 7.97 9.57 -25.94
C TRP A 705 7.21 10.85 -25.59
N PHE A 706 7.92 11.98 -25.47
CA PHE A 706 7.32 13.29 -25.20
C PHE A 706 6.44 13.75 -26.37
N PHE A 707 6.99 13.80 -27.59
CA PHE A 707 6.26 14.29 -28.76
C PHE A 707 5.05 13.41 -29.11
N THR A 708 5.11 12.11 -28.81
CA THR A 708 4.02 11.14 -29.05
C THR A 708 2.79 11.47 -28.21
N ARG A 709 3.00 12.03 -27.00
CA ARG A 709 1.94 12.52 -26.12
C ARG A 709 1.55 13.97 -26.41
N TRP A 710 2.55 14.84 -26.56
CA TRP A 710 2.33 16.28 -26.72
C TRP A 710 1.65 16.63 -28.05
N ALA A 711 2.19 16.16 -29.19
CA ALA A 711 1.75 16.65 -30.49
C ALA A 711 0.26 16.39 -30.77
N PRO A 712 -0.31 15.20 -30.50
CA PRO A 712 -1.74 14.97 -30.68
C PRO A 712 -2.64 15.77 -29.74
N SER A 713 -2.17 16.10 -28.53
CA SER A 713 -2.94 16.87 -27.55
C SER A 713 -2.94 18.36 -27.85
N TYR A 714 -1.83 18.91 -28.35
CA TYR A 714 -1.62 20.37 -28.45
C TYR A 714 -1.71 20.93 -29.88
N ILE A 715 -1.40 20.14 -30.91
CA ILE A 715 -1.46 20.61 -32.30
C ILE A 715 -2.86 20.35 -32.86
N LEU A 716 -3.53 21.42 -33.32
CA LEU A 716 -4.90 21.36 -33.80
C LEU A 716 -5.85 20.62 -32.81
N PRO A 717 -5.87 21.03 -31.53
CA PRO A 717 -6.53 20.29 -30.45
C PRO A 717 -8.04 20.13 -30.71
N SER A 718 -8.58 18.96 -30.38
CA SER A 718 -10.03 18.75 -30.34
C SER A 718 -10.60 19.40 -29.08
N VAL A 719 -11.48 20.38 -29.23
CA VAL A 719 -12.16 21.01 -28.09
C VAL A 719 -13.20 20.03 -27.53
N TYR A 720 -12.91 19.41 -26.38
CA TYR A 720 -13.84 18.58 -25.62
C TYR A 720 -14.18 19.28 -24.29
N GLY A 721 -15.45 19.22 -23.87
CA GLY A 721 -15.87 19.76 -22.56
C GLY A 721 -16.23 21.26 -22.56
N SER A 722 -17.26 21.59 -21.79
CA SER A 722 -18.00 22.85 -21.76
C SER A 722 -17.32 24.00 -21.00
N SER A 723 -16.03 24.28 -21.25
CA SER A 723 -15.45 25.54 -20.77
C SER A 723 -15.97 26.69 -21.64
N THR A 724 -16.74 27.61 -21.04
CA THR A 724 -17.26 28.81 -21.70
C THR A 724 -16.17 29.87 -21.99
N THR A 725 -14.95 29.67 -21.51
CA THR A 725 -13.81 30.58 -21.64
C THR A 725 -12.63 29.89 -22.34
N PRO A 726 -12.23 30.34 -23.54
CA PRO A 726 -11.13 29.73 -24.27
C PRO A 726 -9.78 30.05 -23.61
N SER A 727 -9.04 29.01 -23.20
CA SER A 727 -7.67 29.15 -22.69
C SER A 727 -6.71 29.54 -23.83
N THR A 728 -5.76 30.44 -23.57
CA THR A 728 -4.81 30.93 -24.58
C THR A 728 -3.93 29.82 -25.15
N ILE A 729 -3.67 28.76 -24.38
CA ILE A 729 -2.87 27.61 -24.81
C ILE A 729 -3.48 26.86 -26.00
N ILE A 730 -4.82 26.83 -26.11
CA ILE A 730 -5.52 26.19 -27.24
C ILE A 730 -5.10 26.82 -28.57
N ASN A 731 -4.83 28.13 -28.58
CA ASN A 731 -4.48 28.86 -29.78
C ASN A 731 -3.00 28.73 -30.16
N ALA A 732 -2.13 28.26 -29.24
CA ALA A 732 -0.69 28.28 -29.41
C ALA A 732 -0.19 27.48 -30.63
N TRP A 733 -0.84 26.35 -30.95
CA TRP A 733 -0.55 25.50 -32.12
C TRP A 733 -1.79 25.21 -32.99
N SER A 734 -2.82 26.08 -32.92
CA SER A 734 -4.01 25.96 -33.75
C SER A 734 -3.89 26.65 -35.12
N THR A 735 -2.94 27.57 -35.28
CA THR A 735 -2.71 28.25 -36.56
C THR A 735 -2.10 27.27 -37.58
N GLN A 736 -2.55 27.33 -38.83
CA GLN A 736 -2.07 26.45 -39.91
C GLN A 736 -0.54 26.48 -40.05
N GLU A 737 0.08 27.65 -39.93
CA GLU A 737 1.53 27.80 -40.04
C GLU A 737 2.28 27.08 -38.91
N ARG A 738 1.98 27.38 -37.65
CA ARG A 738 2.65 26.73 -36.50
C ARG A 738 2.39 25.22 -36.44
N ALA A 739 1.15 24.80 -36.75
CA ALA A 739 0.82 23.39 -36.84
C ALA A 739 1.67 22.69 -37.90
N GLN A 740 1.75 23.26 -39.12
CA GLN A 740 2.57 22.71 -40.19
C GLN A 740 4.07 22.69 -39.85
N GLN A 741 4.59 23.73 -39.20
CA GLN A 741 5.98 23.79 -38.74
C GLN A 741 6.28 22.67 -37.74
N SER A 742 5.44 22.51 -36.72
CA SER A 742 5.63 21.48 -35.69
C SER A 742 5.50 20.07 -36.25
N ILE A 743 4.51 19.82 -37.11
CA ILE A 743 4.34 18.52 -37.79
C ILE A 743 5.54 18.22 -38.69
N SER A 744 6.01 19.19 -39.46
CA SER A 744 7.16 19.00 -40.33
C SER A 744 8.43 18.72 -39.55
N PHE A 745 8.65 19.39 -38.42
CA PHE A 745 9.75 19.09 -37.50
C PHE A 745 9.68 17.63 -37.01
N ILE A 746 8.54 17.20 -36.46
CA ILE A 746 8.37 15.84 -35.90
C ILE A 746 8.64 14.76 -36.96
N ILE A 747 8.11 14.95 -38.18
CA ILE A 747 8.30 13.97 -39.26
C ILE A 747 9.75 13.93 -39.72
N THR A 748 10.43 15.09 -39.81
CA THR A 748 11.87 15.15 -40.10
C THR A 748 12.67 14.42 -39.03
N LEU A 749 12.35 14.63 -37.76
CA LEU A 749 13.00 13.96 -36.63
C LEU A 749 12.86 12.43 -36.74
N CYS A 750 11.64 11.94 -36.95
CA CYS A 750 11.36 10.51 -37.14
C CYS A 750 12.09 9.95 -38.37
N LEU A 751 12.15 10.70 -39.47
CA LEU A 751 12.87 10.30 -40.67
C LEU A 751 14.38 10.18 -40.40
N HIS A 752 14.98 11.14 -39.70
CA HIS A 752 16.40 11.13 -39.36
C HIS A 752 16.76 9.93 -38.49
N TYR A 753 16.01 9.68 -37.41
CA TYR A 753 16.26 8.52 -36.55
C TYR A 753 16.13 7.19 -37.30
N ASN A 754 15.07 7.04 -38.12
CA ASN A 754 14.87 5.84 -38.94
C ASN A 754 15.96 5.63 -40.00
N CYS A 755 16.57 6.72 -40.52
CA CYS A 755 17.59 6.62 -41.55
C CYS A 755 19.00 6.47 -40.97
N TYR A 756 19.33 7.06 -39.83
CA TYR A 756 20.69 7.07 -39.31
C TYR A 756 20.91 6.06 -38.18
N TRP A 757 19.86 5.63 -37.49
CA TRP A 757 19.91 4.61 -36.42
C TRP A 757 19.03 3.39 -36.70
N PRO A 758 19.24 2.68 -37.83
CA PRO A 758 18.49 1.47 -38.18
C PRO A 758 18.80 0.26 -37.30
N GLN A 759 19.79 0.34 -36.41
CA GLN A 759 20.08 -0.68 -35.40
C GLN A 759 19.36 -0.45 -34.06
N GLU A 760 18.92 0.78 -33.77
CA GLU A 760 18.29 1.15 -32.49
C GLU A 760 16.79 0.83 -32.50
N GLY A 761 16.43 -0.44 -32.22
CA GLY A 761 15.05 -0.93 -32.32
C GLY A 761 14.02 -0.13 -31.52
N GLN A 762 14.35 0.25 -30.27
CA GLN A 762 13.44 1.02 -29.43
C GLN A 762 13.18 2.44 -29.98
N VAL A 763 14.19 3.09 -30.57
CA VAL A 763 14.04 4.42 -31.18
C VAL A 763 13.13 4.33 -32.41
N GLN A 764 13.30 3.30 -33.23
CA GLN A 764 12.48 3.08 -34.42
C GLN A 764 11.01 2.78 -34.07
N GLU A 765 10.78 1.96 -33.05
CA GLU A 765 9.44 1.68 -32.56
C GLU A 765 8.75 2.96 -32.10
N ASN A 766 9.43 3.79 -31.30
CA ASN A 766 8.88 5.06 -30.85
C ASN A 766 8.68 6.07 -32.00
N ALA A 767 9.54 6.07 -33.02
CA ALA A 767 9.37 6.91 -34.20
C ALA A 767 8.15 6.47 -35.03
N ALA A 768 7.92 5.16 -35.15
CA ALA A 768 6.71 4.63 -35.78
C ALA A 768 5.45 4.96 -34.98
N LEU A 769 5.49 4.80 -33.65
CA LEU A 769 4.40 5.19 -32.74
C LEU A 769 4.08 6.69 -32.82
N MET A 770 5.08 7.55 -32.95
CA MET A 770 4.91 9.00 -33.12
C MET A 770 4.16 9.34 -34.42
N ILE A 771 4.58 8.79 -35.56
CA ILE A 771 3.91 9.00 -36.86
C ILE A 771 2.47 8.49 -36.80
N LEU A 772 2.28 7.31 -36.22
CA LEU A 772 0.97 6.71 -35.98
C LEU A 772 0.07 7.61 -35.12
N SER A 773 0.63 8.15 -34.04
CA SER A 773 -0.05 9.02 -33.10
C SER A 773 -0.66 10.24 -33.80
N LEU A 774 0.07 10.87 -34.73
CA LEU A 774 -0.43 11.98 -35.55
C LEU A 774 -1.50 11.54 -36.55
N ALA A 775 -1.33 10.39 -37.21
CA ALA A 775 -2.28 9.91 -38.21
C ALA A 775 -3.67 9.65 -37.61
N LYS A 776 -3.71 9.19 -36.35
CA LYS A 776 -4.95 8.91 -35.59
C LYS A 776 -5.67 10.16 -35.07
N THR A 777 -5.02 11.32 -34.95
CA THR A 777 -5.63 12.53 -34.36
C THR A 777 -6.80 13.09 -35.18
N GLY A 778 -6.79 12.96 -36.51
CA GLY A 778 -7.91 13.39 -37.36
C GLY A 778 -7.49 13.83 -38.77
N SER A 779 -8.48 14.16 -39.61
CA SER A 779 -8.27 14.45 -41.04
C SER A 779 -7.39 15.68 -41.29
N LYS A 780 -7.52 16.74 -40.47
CA LYS A 780 -6.68 17.96 -40.59
C LYS A 780 -5.21 17.67 -40.30
N MET A 781 -4.93 16.84 -39.30
CA MET A 781 -3.58 16.39 -38.96
C MET A 781 -2.99 15.58 -40.11
N ARG A 782 -3.74 14.59 -40.63
CA ARG A 782 -3.31 13.78 -41.79
C ARG A 782 -2.99 14.63 -43.02
N LEU A 783 -3.82 15.62 -43.34
CA LEU A 783 -3.56 16.52 -44.46
C LEU A 783 -2.25 17.29 -44.27
N ALA A 784 -2.01 17.83 -43.07
CA ALA A 784 -0.77 18.54 -42.76
C ALA A 784 0.47 17.62 -42.80
N MET A 785 0.33 16.34 -42.43
CA MET A 785 1.39 15.33 -42.60
C MET A 785 1.73 15.13 -44.09
N VAL A 786 0.74 14.91 -44.96
CA VAL A 786 0.95 14.69 -46.41
C VAL A 786 1.60 15.89 -47.12
N VAL A 787 1.34 17.09 -46.62
CA VAL A 787 1.95 18.34 -47.13
C VAL A 787 3.42 18.46 -46.72
N SER A 788 3.87 17.80 -45.64
CA SER A 788 5.26 17.86 -45.19
C SER A 788 6.23 17.24 -46.22
N PRO A 789 7.32 17.93 -46.59
CA PRO A 789 8.35 17.39 -47.49
C PRO A 789 8.97 16.08 -46.98
N SER A 790 9.25 16.00 -45.68
CA SER A 790 9.87 14.84 -45.04
C SER A 790 8.95 13.61 -45.05
N PHE A 791 7.63 13.83 -45.01
CA PHE A 791 6.67 12.73 -45.16
C PHE A 791 6.69 12.17 -46.58
N ARG A 792 6.73 13.04 -47.59
CA ARG A 792 6.87 12.61 -49.00
C ARG A 792 8.17 11.85 -49.22
N GLN A 793 9.26 12.31 -48.59
CA GLN A 793 10.55 11.64 -48.63
C GLN A 793 10.50 10.25 -47.98
N LEU A 794 9.81 10.10 -46.84
CA LEU A 794 9.60 8.81 -46.19
C LEU A 794 8.83 7.83 -47.08
N VAL A 795 7.72 8.27 -47.70
CA VAL A 795 6.93 7.45 -48.64
C VAL A 795 7.76 7.07 -49.87
N MET A 796 8.59 7.99 -50.35
CA MET A 796 9.51 7.74 -51.46
C MET A 796 10.57 6.69 -51.11
N TYR A 797 11.22 6.81 -49.94
CA TYR A 797 12.21 5.82 -49.48
C TYR A 797 11.59 4.44 -49.30
N PHE A 798 10.36 4.39 -48.79
CA PHE A 798 9.59 3.16 -48.76
C PHE A 798 9.42 2.57 -50.16
N SER A 799 8.95 3.37 -51.11
CA SER A 799 8.70 2.92 -52.50
C SER A 799 9.96 2.43 -53.19
N LEU A 800 11.10 3.10 -52.96
CA LEU A 800 12.41 2.77 -53.54
C LEU A 800 13.08 1.53 -52.93
N THR A 801 12.72 1.18 -51.69
CA THR A 801 13.30 0.04 -50.98
C THR A 801 12.36 -1.16 -50.95
N CYS A 802 11.12 -1.00 -51.41
CA CYS A 802 10.12 -2.05 -51.48
C CYS A 802 10.57 -3.19 -52.39
N GLY A 803 10.44 -4.43 -51.88
CA GLY A 803 10.82 -5.65 -52.62
C GLY A 803 12.33 -5.94 -52.64
N ILE A 804 13.15 -5.12 -51.98
CA ILE A 804 14.59 -5.38 -51.82
C ILE A 804 14.81 -6.10 -50.49
N ARG A 805 15.52 -7.23 -50.52
CA ARG A 805 15.88 -7.99 -49.31
C ARG A 805 16.80 -7.17 -48.40
N HIS A 806 16.58 -7.19 -47.08
CA HIS A 806 17.43 -6.47 -46.11
C HIS A 806 18.90 -6.90 -46.13
N SER A 807 19.18 -8.12 -46.59
CA SER A 807 20.54 -8.65 -46.76
C SER A 807 21.22 -8.23 -48.07
N ALA A 808 20.60 -7.35 -48.87
CA ALA A 808 21.18 -6.93 -50.13
C ALA A 808 22.50 -6.17 -49.89
N PRO A 809 23.60 -6.52 -50.59
CA PRO A 809 24.83 -5.76 -50.52
C PRO A 809 24.61 -4.34 -51.05
N ARG A 810 25.42 -3.40 -50.55
CA ARG A 810 25.31 -1.96 -50.87
C ARG A 810 25.22 -1.70 -52.37
N GLU A 811 26.09 -2.31 -53.17
CA GLU A 811 26.12 -2.11 -54.63
C GLU A 811 24.83 -2.55 -55.33
N GLU A 812 24.22 -3.64 -54.89
CA GLU A 812 22.94 -4.14 -55.43
C GLU A 812 21.80 -3.19 -55.07
N LEU A 813 21.75 -2.72 -53.82
CA LEU A 813 20.76 -1.74 -53.39
C LEU A 813 20.91 -0.44 -54.20
N GLU A 814 22.11 0.12 -54.28
CA GLU A 814 22.35 1.39 -54.98
C GLU A 814 21.95 1.30 -56.46
N THR A 815 22.28 0.20 -57.13
CA THR A 815 21.91 -0.03 -58.53
C THR A 815 20.38 -0.14 -58.70
N THR A 816 19.73 -0.89 -57.83
CA THR A 816 18.27 -1.09 -57.87
C THR A 816 17.53 0.21 -57.58
N VAL A 817 17.93 0.94 -56.53
CA VAL A 817 17.36 2.23 -56.15
C VAL A 817 17.54 3.26 -57.26
N ARG A 818 18.73 3.40 -57.86
CA ARG A 818 18.94 4.32 -58.98
C ARG A 818 18.08 3.97 -60.19
N THR A 819 17.90 2.69 -60.47
CA THR A 819 17.02 2.21 -61.56
C THR A 819 15.56 2.55 -61.26
N GLN A 820 15.09 2.34 -60.03
CA GLN A 820 13.73 2.68 -59.65
C GLN A 820 13.50 4.20 -59.60
N ALA A 821 14.48 4.96 -59.11
CA ALA A 821 14.44 6.42 -59.03
C ALA A 821 14.38 7.08 -60.42
N SER A 822 14.97 6.47 -61.45
CA SER A 822 14.90 6.98 -62.83
C SER A 822 13.47 7.05 -63.39
N LYS A 823 12.51 6.36 -62.76
CA LYS A 823 11.08 6.41 -63.09
C LYS A 823 10.39 7.67 -62.53
N TYR A 824 11.05 8.41 -61.64
CA TYR A 824 10.51 9.60 -60.98
C TYR A 824 11.34 10.84 -61.38
N THR A 825 10.68 11.92 -61.77
CA THR A 825 11.36 13.16 -62.21
C THR A 825 11.76 14.02 -61.01
N ASN A 826 12.97 14.59 -61.00
CA ASN A 826 13.50 15.50 -59.96
C ASN A 826 13.58 14.94 -58.52
N VAL A 827 14.13 13.74 -58.34
CA VAL A 827 14.39 13.20 -57.00
C VAL A 827 15.80 13.57 -56.53
N ASN A 828 15.90 14.37 -55.47
CA ASN A 828 17.15 14.53 -54.72
C ASN A 828 17.33 13.28 -53.84
N MET A 829 18.36 12.47 -54.12
CA MET A 829 18.59 11.19 -53.44
C MET A 829 19.79 11.29 -52.52
N ASP A 830 19.56 11.21 -51.20
CA ASP A 830 20.61 10.86 -50.26
C ASP A 830 20.68 9.34 -50.14
N ILE A 831 21.68 8.75 -50.80
CA ILE A 831 21.85 7.30 -50.82
C ILE A 831 22.17 6.70 -49.44
N ASN A 832 22.79 7.48 -48.55
CA ASN A 832 23.13 7.01 -47.20
C ASN A 832 21.88 6.91 -46.33
N MET A 833 20.96 7.86 -46.45
CA MET A 833 19.66 7.78 -45.77
C MET A 833 18.82 6.60 -46.27
N ILE A 834 18.79 6.38 -47.60
CA ILE A 834 18.06 5.25 -48.19
C ILE A 834 18.64 3.91 -47.72
N LEU A 835 19.97 3.80 -47.63
CA LEU A 835 20.66 2.62 -47.10
C LEU A 835 20.23 2.31 -45.67
N GLY A 836 20.16 3.32 -44.79
CA GLY A 836 19.71 3.10 -43.42
C GLY A 836 18.22 2.79 -43.32
N PHE A 837 17.36 3.52 -44.04
CA PHE A 837 15.93 3.20 -44.11
C PHE A 837 15.69 1.77 -44.62
N HIS A 838 16.47 1.32 -45.60
CA HIS A 838 16.41 -0.06 -46.11
C HIS A 838 16.72 -1.10 -45.03
N ARG A 839 17.56 -0.79 -44.04
CA ARG A 839 17.94 -1.69 -42.95
C ARG A 839 16.92 -1.80 -41.83
N LEU A 840 15.92 -0.91 -41.78
CA LEU A 840 14.84 -0.98 -40.78
C LEU A 840 14.13 -2.35 -40.81
N PRO A 841 13.77 -2.95 -39.66
CA PRO A 841 13.02 -4.20 -39.60
C PRO A 841 11.69 -4.14 -40.37
N TYR A 842 11.24 -5.28 -40.92
CA TYR A 842 10.01 -5.33 -41.72
C TYR A 842 8.77 -4.97 -40.90
N GLU A 843 8.75 -5.33 -39.62
CA GLU A 843 7.66 -4.98 -38.70
C GLU A 843 7.52 -3.46 -38.54
N ILE A 844 8.64 -2.75 -38.38
CA ILE A 844 8.66 -1.28 -38.30
C ILE A 844 8.20 -0.66 -39.62
N LYS A 845 8.70 -1.13 -40.76
CA LYS A 845 8.24 -0.67 -42.08
C LYS A 845 6.74 -0.94 -42.29
N GLY A 846 6.24 -2.08 -41.81
CA GLY A 846 4.83 -2.44 -41.83
C GLY A 846 3.97 -1.52 -40.97
N LYS A 847 4.42 -1.20 -39.74
CA LYS A 847 3.77 -0.21 -38.87
C LYS A 847 3.71 1.17 -39.53
N LEU A 848 4.79 1.61 -40.17
CA LEU A 848 4.82 2.88 -40.91
C LEU A 848 3.83 2.92 -42.10
N LEU A 849 3.59 1.78 -42.76
CA LEU A 849 2.68 1.68 -43.90
C LEU A 849 1.20 1.56 -43.54
N THR A 850 0.89 0.69 -42.59
CA THR A 850 -0.49 0.36 -42.19
C THR A 850 -1.26 1.63 -41.81
N GLU A 851 -0.53 2.61 -41.27
CA GLU A 851 -1.07 3.85 -40.73
C GLU A 851 -1.17 4.99 -41.76
N VAL A 852 -0.53 4.86 -42.92
CA VAL A 852 -0.68 5.79 -44.07
C VAL A 852 -1.86 5.39 -44.95
N VAL A 853 -2.19 4.10 -44.98
CA VAL A 853 -3.11 3.46 -45.94
C VAL A 853 -4.45 3.04 -45.29
N ASP A 854 -4.67 3.31 -43.99
CA ASP A 854 -5.94 2.97 -43.34
C ASP A 854 -7.15 3.57 -44.09
N ARG A 855 -8.24 2.82 -44.22
CA ARG A 855 -9.26 2.91 -45.31
C ARG A 855 -9.85 4.31 -45.59
N ASP A 856 -9.77 5.24 -44.64
CA ASP A 856 -10.25 6.62 -44.78
C ASP A 856 -9.26 7.58 -45.47
N THR A 857 -7.97 7.21 -45.63
CA THR A 857 -6.99 8.05 -46.35
C THR A 857 -6.96 7.80 -47.85
N ALA A 858 -7.38 6.62 -48.31
CA ALA A 858 -7.40 6.27 -49.73
C ALA A 858 -8.29 7.19 -50.60
N SER A 859 -9.23 7.95 -49.98
CA SER A 859 -10.04 8.94 -50.69
C SER A 859 -9.39 10.32 -50.83
N LEU A 860 -8.19 10.54 -50.26
CA LEU A 860 -7.45 11.80 -50.29
C LEU A 860 -6.15 11.74 -51.11
N TRP A 861 -5.76 10.56 -51.59
CA TRP A 861 -4.58 10.34 -52.43
C TRP A 861 -4.91 10.34 -53.92
#